data_AF-A0A8T6N331-F1
#
_entry.id   AF-A0A8T6N331-F1
#
_cell.length_a   1.000
_cell.length_b   1.000
_cell.length_c   1.000
_cell.angle_alpha   90.00
_cell.angle_beta   90.00
_cell.angle_gamma   90.00
#
_symmetry.space_group_name_H-M   'P 1'
#
loop_
_entity.id
_entity.type
_entity.pdbx_description
1 polymer ?
#
loop_
_entity_poly.entity_id
_entity_poly.type
_entity_poly.pdbx_seq_one_letter_code
_entity_poly.pdbx_strand_id
1 'polypeptide(L)'
;MAENIQRNIGRGRAYRYDKEGVPSEFGPFIGTVKNNVDPTRKGRLQVYIEQFGGENPDDQSNWRTINYASPFYGDIGRFDPNQRESITGPGAFVGNKHSYGMWFTPPDIGTKVICVFVGGQPDQGYYIACVPSPGLGHMLPAVGASNKYVTPSNAQTAKYLRGAPRVPVTEINDLNTNVIENPRYYDQPKPVHDVLVAELFRQGLITDEIRGPISSSSHRESPSKVFGISTPGLPIYEGGLDESTIKSRLETGTVTPEQIKVVGRRGGHTLVMDDGDIEGKDQMIRIRTAKGHQITMSDDGDSFYIIHANGQTWLELGKEGTVDVFSTNSVNVRTQGSINLHADKDINISAGNKLNLYGKQSAHLESLEINQRADTGLKMYSKGTISAKSDQSIAMQASKTASIDGGDSLKLEGGCVDLNGGGAFPAKTVTAIRKNKLPDTKFDGEQGWQVESGQLETITTRAPTHEPYPYHGLGIENSANLGTSPVSPAPSQTQSRLQELQSVVPDGLTLDQFTSQTRVDKGLANLNPDQVTGMMAQLSKETSQSYNDFSVDLGIGKFGVSPEQLEATGYLKPGTVKNFLSSPGNTSINLLGQSKTDLEKVLSNTNVWTNKGGATDLTSFLGSESIQDTVIQDVYRTDLSKLKANGVIKGTEDTADVAGMLNASAKHGNDDVIAWVKGNVPRTVNSIRQTARNAQFATKFVDSKITPDLSGFSSPGGFANTTQSDGVDAGAGAFISNGKVPPIKYS
;
A
#
# COMPACT_ATOMS: atom_id res chain seq x y z
N MET A 1 -8.11 -30.46 -43.39
CA MET A 1 -9.11 -31.12 -44.25
C MET A 1 -10.38 -31.28 -43.45
N ALA A 2 -11.42 -30.52 -43.79
CA ALA A 2 -12.73 -30.62 -43.16
C ALA A 2 -13.53 -31.69 -43.93
N GLU A 3 -13.50 -32.93 -43.43
CA GLU A 3 -14.39 -33.96 -43.96
C GLU A 3 -15.80 -33.78 -43.42
N ASN A 4 -16.72 -34.01 -44.34
CA ASN A 4 -18.14 -33.71 -44.31
C ASN A 4 -18.86 -34.57 -43.25
N ILE A 5 -19.41 -33.95 -42.20
CA ILE A 5 -20.21 -34.67 -41.20
C ILE A 5 -21.59 -34.95 -41.81
N GLN A 6 -21.81 -36.18 -42.26
CA GLN A 6 -23.15 -36.67 -42.59
C GLN A 6 -24.05 -36.61 -41.34
N ARG A 7 -25.05 -35.72 -41.36
CA ARG A 7 -26.15 -35.73 -40.41
C ARG A 7 -27.11 -36.86 -40.76
N ASN A 8 -26.92 -38.03 -40.17
CA ASN A 8 -27.94 -39.08 -40.19
C ASN A 8 -29.06 -38.70 -39.21
N ILE A 9 -30.25 -38.41 -39.75
CA ILE A 9 -31.50 -38.32 -39.00
C ILE A 9 -32.18 -39.68 -39.12
N GLY A 10 -32.05 -40.53 -38.10
CA GLY A 10 -32.77 -41.81 -38.06
C GLY A 10 -32.11 -42.85 -37.17
N ARG A 11 -32.87 -43.36 -36.20
CA ARG A 11 -32.48 -44.47 -35.31
C ARG A 11 -32.43 -45.77 -36.11
N GLY A 12 -31.25 -46.36 -36.27
CA GLY A 12 -31.10 -47.67 -36.92
C GLY A 12 -31.88 -48.77 -36.18
N ARG A 13 -32.65 -49.59 -36.92
CA ARG A 13 -33.56 -50.63 -36.40
C ARG A 13 -32.88 -51.84 -35.72
N ALA A 14 -31.57 -51.81 -35.48
CA ALA A 14 -30.78 -52.98 -35.05
C ALA A 14 -30.17 -52.87 -33.64
N TYR A 15 -30.58 -51.92 -32.80
CA TYR A 15 -30.11 -51.83 -31.41
C TYR A 15 -31.30 -51.94 -30.44
N ARG A 16 -31.52 -53.14 -29.88
CA ARG A 16 -32.37 -53.34 -28.70
C ARG A 16 -31.45 -53.77 -27.55
N TYR A 17 -31.58 -53.08 -26.41
CA TYR A 17 -30.73 -53.22 -25.23
C TYR A 17 -31.11 -54.43 -24.34
N ASP A 18 -31.94 -55.36 -24.83
CA ASP A 18 -32.55 -56.45 -24.04
C ASP A 18 -32.16 -57.87 -24.50
N LYS A 19 -31.13 -58.03 -25.33
CA LYS A 19 -30.63 -59.36 -25.68
C LYS A 19 -29.88 -59.93 -24.47
N GLU A 20 -30.40 -61.02 -23.90
CA GLU A 20 -29.82 -61.87 -22.83
C GLU A 20 -30.35 -61.72 -21.38
N GLY A 21 -31.45 -60.99 -21.14
CA GLY A 21 -32.21 -61.14 -19.88
C GLY A 21 -31.55 -60.55 -18.62
N VAL A 22 -30.50 -59.75 -18.76
CA VAL A 22 -30.00 -58.88 -17.68
C VAL A 22 -30.86 -57.61 -17.65
N PRO A 23 -31.42 -57.20 -16.49
CA PRO A 23 -32.19 -55.96 -16.39
C PRO A 23 -31.33 -54.77 -16.84
N SER A 24 -31.76 -54.09 -17.90
CA SER A 24 -31.12 -52.85 -18.34
C SER A 24 -31.52 -51.72 -17.38
N GLU A 25 -30.57 -51.23 -16.59
CA GLU A 25 -30.78 -50.19 -15.58
C GLU A 25 -30.68 -48.79 -16.21
N PHE A 26 -31.82 -48.19 -16.55
CA PHE A 26 -31.86 -46.85 -17.16
C PHE A 26 -31.91 -45.75 -16.09
N GLY A 27 -30.73 -45.22 -15.75
CA GLY A 27 -30.55 -44.03 -14.91
C GLY A 27 -30.14 -42.79 -15.72
N PRO A 28 -30.03 -41.62 -15.06
CA PRO A 28 -29.04 -41.40 -14.01
C PRO A 28 -29.49 -41.86 -12.62
N PHE A 29 -28.52 -42.29 -11.80
CA PHE A 29 -28.72 -42.73 -10.41
C PHE A 29 -27.89 -41.89 -9.44
N ILE A 30 -28.30 -41.83 -8.17
CA ILE A 30 -27.52 -41.21 -7.11
C ILE A 30 -26.86 -42.33 -6.28
N GLY A 31 -25.53 -42.32 -6.21
CA GLY A 31 -24.76 -43.25 -5.40
C GLY A 31 -24.04 -42.56 -4.26
N THR A 32 -24.04 -43.16 -3.08
CA THR A 32 -23.24 -42.70 -1.93
C THR A 32 -21.87 -43.39 -1.98
N VAL A 33 -20.78 -42.63 -1.96
CA VAL A 33 -19.41 -43.18 -1.97
C VAL A 33 -19.15 -43.96 -0.68
N LYS A 34 -18.81 -45.24 -0.83
CA LYS A 34 -18.48 -46.15 0.28
C LYS A 34 -17.00 -46.50 0.33
N ASN A 35 -16.33 -46.49 -0.82
CA ASN A 35 -14.88 -46.66 -0.91
C ASN A 35 -14.31 -45.81 -2.06
N ASN A 36 -13.23 -45.08 -1.78
CA ASN A 36 -12.51 -44.25 -2.73
C ASN A 36 -11.03 -44.68 -2.92
N VAL A 37 -10.63 -45.81 -2.35
CA VAL A 37 -9.31 -46.40 -2.53
C VAL A 37 -9.33 -47.30 -3.77
N ASP A 38 -8.75 -46.81 -4.89
CA ASP A 38 -8.65 -47.55 -6.14
C ASP A 38 -7.24 -48.14 -6.36
N PRO A 39 -7.07 -49.48 -6.32
CA PRO A 39 -5.79 -50.12 -6.58
C PRO A 39 -5.21 -49.83 -7.96
N THR A 40 -6.06 -49.52 -8.95
CA THR A 40 -5.64 -49.23 -10.32
C THR A 40 -5.29 -47.76 -10.55
N ARG A 41 -5.50 -46.89 -9.56
CA ARG A 41 -5.20 -45.44 -9.60
C ARG A 41 -5.86 -44.72 -10.77
N LYS A 42 -7.09 -45.15 -11.15
CA LYS A 42 -7.91 -44.56 -12.22
C LYS A 42 -9.07 -43.70 -11.68
N GLY A 43 -9.06 -43.43 -10.37
CA GLY A 43 -10.08 -42.61 -9.71
C GLY A 43 -11.44 -43.30 -9.61
N ARG A 44 -11.47 -44.64 -9.65
CA ARG A 44 -12.70 -45.42 -9.49
C ARG A 44 -13.23 -45.32 -8.07
N LEU A 45 -14.55 -45.40 -7.94
CA LEU A 45 -15.26 -45.38 -6.66
C LEU A 45 -16.08 -46.66 -6.52
N GLN A 46 -16.30 -47.12 -5.30
CA GLN A 46 -17.38 -48.04 -4.99
C GLN A 46 -18.51 -47.26 -4.33
N VAL A 47 -19.70 -47.33 -4.93
CA VAL A 47 -20.88 -46.59 -4.48
C VAL A 47 -22.02 -47.52 -4.11
N TYR A 48 -22.80 -47.13 -3.11
CA TYR A 48 -24.08 -47.74 -2.80
C TYR A 48 -25.21 -46.93 -3.46
N ILE A 49 -26.09 -47.60 -4.20
CA ILE A 49 -27.21 -46.98 -4.92
C ILE A 49 -28.51 -47.54 -4.36
N GLU A 50 -29.34 -46.69 -3.75
CA GLU A 50 -30.54 -47.10 -3.01
C GLU A 50 -31.58 -47.83 -3.86
N GLN A 51 -31.69 -47.49 -5.15
CA GLN A 51 -32.73 -48.04 -6.03
C GLN A 51 -32.57 -49.53 -6.33
N PHE A 52 -31.36 -50.08 -6.20
CA PHE A 52 -31.07 -51.49 -6.52
C PHE A 52 -29.98 -52.12 -5.65
N GLY A 53 -29.56 -51.43 -4.59
CA GLY A 53 -28.78 -52.02 -3.50
C GLY A 53 -29.69 -52.85 -2.57
N GLY A 54 -29.12 -53.85 -1.90
CA GLY A 54 -29.81 -54.55 -0.81
C GLY A 54 -30.05 -53.67 0.41
N GLU A 55 -30.89 -54.14 1.36
CA GLU A 55 -31.34 -53.36 2.53
C GLU A 55 -30.20 -52.81 3.40
N ASN A 56 -29.05 -53.50 3.44
CA ASN A 56 -27.89 -53.07 4.21
C ASN A 56 -26.91 -52.27 3.33
N PRO A 57 -26.78 -50.94 3.54
CA PRO A 57 -25.88 -50.08 2.76
C PRO A 57 -24.39 -50.33 3.05
N ASP A 58 -24.07 -51.02 4.15
CA ASP A 58 -22.69 -51.29 4.57
C ASP A 58 -22.19 -52.68 4.14
N ASP A 59 -23.06 -53.50 3.54
CA ASP A 59 -22.65 -54.74 2.89
C ASP A 59 -21.95 -54.44 1.56
N GLN A 60 -20.67 -54.82 1.45
CA GLN A 60 -19.83 -54.58 0.28
C GLN A 60 -20.38 -55.24 -1.00
N SER A 61 -21.17 -56.31 -0.88
CA SER A 61 -21.81 -56.96 -2.04
C SER A 61 -22.85 -56.07 -2.72
N ASN A 62 -23.38 -55.08 -2.00
CA ASN A 62 -24.32 -54.08 -2.52
C ASN A 62 -23.63 -52.90 -3.20
N TRP A 63 -22.29 -52.82 -3.17
CA TRP A 63 -21.57 -51.71 -3.78
C TRP A 63 -21.29 -51.97 -5.26
N ARG A 64 -21.33 -50.91 -6.07
CA ARG A 64 -21.00 -50.94 -7.50
C ARG A 64 -19.72 -50.16 -7.74
N THR A 65 -18.82 -50.75 -8.52
CA THR A 65 -17.61 -50.05 -8.96
C THR A 65 -17.95 -49.18 -10.16
N ILE A 66 -17.65 -47.89 -10.06
CA ILE A 66 -17.89 -46.90 -11.12
C ILE A 66 -16.60 -46.18 -11.47
N ASN A 67 -16.46 -45.79 -12.73
CA ASN A 67 -15.28 -45.14 -13.28
C ASN A 67 -15.39 -43.61 -13.23
N TYR A 68 -14.24 -42.93 -13.17
CA TYR A 68 -14.19 -41.48 -13.30
C TYR A 68 -14.41 -41.06 -14.75
N ALA A 69 -15.43 -40.24 -15.00
CA ALA A 69 -15.61 -39.56 -16.27
C ALA A 69 -15.02 -38.15 -16.19
N SER A 70 -13.77 -37.98 -16.65
CA SER A 70 -13.15 -36.66 -16.68
C SER A 70 -13.85 -35.74 -17.70
N PRO A 71 -14.13 -34.46 -17.36
CA PRO A 71 -14.67 -33.49 -18.30
C PRO A 71 -13.76 -33.19 -19.50
N PHE A 72 -12.45 -33.43 -19.36
CA PHE A 72 -11.46 -33.23 -20.42
C PHE A 72 -10.36 -34.28 -20.27
N TYR A 73 -10.24 -35.19 -21.25
CA TYR A 73 -9.22 -36.23 -21.29
C TYR A 73 -8.91 -36.63 -22.74
N GLY A 74 -7.64 -36.90 -23.04
CA GLY A 74 -7.22 -37.49 -24.29
C GLY A 74 -5.90 -38.23 -24.15
N ASP A 75 -5.65 -39.16 -25.05
CA ASP A 75 -4.36 -39.77 -25.30
C ASP A 75 -4.08 -39.83 -26.80
N ILE A 76 -2.82 -39.94 -27.19
CA ILE A 76 -2.47 -40.22 -28.59
C ILE A 76 -2.63 -41.72 -28.88
N GLY A 77 -3.05 -42.05 -30.11
CA GLY A 77 -3.00 -43.43 -30.60
C GLY A 77 -1.56 -43.94 -30.69
N ARG A 78 -1.37 -45.27 -30.71
CA ARG A 78 -0.04 -45.84 -31.01
C ARG A 78 0.35 -45.46 -32.44
N PHE A 79 1.60 -45.07 -32.64
CA PHE A 79 2.16 -44.84 -33.98
C PHE A 79 2.35 -46.18 -34.70
N ASP A 80 1.94 -46.22 -35.97
CA ASP A 80 2.05 -47.25 -37.02
C ASP A 80 1.97 -48.77 -36.62
N PRO A 81 0.92 -49.51 -37.02
CA PRO A 81 0.83 -50.97 -36.84
C PRO A 81 1.93 -51.78 -37.55
N ASN A 82 2.72 -51.18 -38.46
CA ASN A 82 3.82 -51.82 -39.17
C ASN A 82 5.21 -51.62 -38.54
N GLN A 83 5.35 -50.72 -37.55
CA GLN A 83 6.59 -50.53 -36.80
C GLN A 83 6.50 -51.25 -35.44
N ARG A 84 6.78 -52.57 -35.45
CA ARG A 84 6.87 -53.41 -34.24
C ARG A 84 8.17 -53.19 -33.45
N GLU A 85 8.75 -51.99 -33.49
CA GLU A 85 9.97 -51.74 -32.74
C GLU A 85 9.64 -51.59 -31.25
N SER A 86 10.16 -52.54 -30.47
CA SER A 86 10.08 -52.68 -29.01
C SER A 86 8.76 -53.22 -28.43
N ILE A 87 8.51 -54.52 -28.63
CA ILE A 87 7.54 -55.30 -27.81
C ILE A 87 8.11 -55.57 -26.39
N THR A 88 9.40 -55.30 -26.17
CA THR A 88 10.13 -55.60 -24.93
C THR A 88 10.86 -54.38 -24.39
N GLY A 89 10.57 -53.99 -23.15
CA GLY A 89 11.18 -52.83 -22.46
C GLY A 89 10.21 -51.67 -22.24
N PRO A 90 10.65 -50.54 -21.66
CA PRO A 90 9.80 -49.40 -21.28
C PRO A 90 9.31 -48.54 -22.48
N GLY A 91 9.64 -48.91 -23.72
CA GLY A 91 9.36 -48.11 -24.92
C GLY A 91 10.26 -46.87 -25.04
N ALA A 92 9.83 -45.88 -25.83
CA ALA A 92 10.59 -44.64 -26.11
C ALA A 92 9.69 -43.39 -26.05
N PHE A 93 10.28 -42.20 -25.89
CA PHE A 93 9.53 -40.94 -25.81
C PHE A 93 8.62 -40.73 -27.04
N VAL A 94 9.17 -40.95 -28.24
CA VAL A 94 8.38 -41.09 -29.47
C VAL A 94 7.97 -42.56 -29.61
N GLY A 95 6.67 -42.83 -29.72
CA GLY A 95 6.10 -44.18 -29.81
C GLY A 95 5.28 -44.59 -28.57
N ASN A 96 5.65 -44.13 -27.37
CA ASN A 96 4.80 -44.27 -26.18
C ASN A 96 3.58 -43.34 -26.24
N LYS A 97 2.45 -43.76 -25.63
CA LYS A 97 1.26 -42.92 -25.50
C LYS A 97 1.50 -41.77 -24.52
N HIS A 98 1.09 -40.57 -24.90
CA HIS A 98 1.08 -39.37 -24.06
C HIS A 98 -0.38 -39.01 -23.77
N SER A 99 -0.74 -38.84 -22.50
CA SER A 99 -2.10 -38.44 -22.06
C SER A 99 -2.12 -37.01 -21.55
N TYR A 100 -3.25 -36.32 -21.70
CA TYR A 100 -3.50 -34.96 -21.21
C TYR A 100 -4.96 -34.83 -20.75
N GLY A 101 -5.26 -33.92 -19.82
CA GLY A 101 -6.62 -33.73 -19.32
C GLY A 101 -6.71 -33.09 -17.95
N MET A 102 -7.94 -33.05 -17.43
CA MET A 102 -8.25 -32.69 -16.05
C MET A 102 -8.26 -33.93 -15.15
N TRP A 103 -7.65 -33.81 -13.97
CA TRP A 103 -7.68 -34.83 -12.93
C TRP A 103 -8.12 -34.22 -11.61
N PHE A 104 -9.34 -34.53 -11.20
CA PHE A 104 -9.87 -34.14 -9.90
C PHE A 104 -9.67 -35.26 -8.89
N THR A 105 -9.35 -34.89 -7.65
CA THR A 105 -9.25 -35.85 -6.55
C THR A 105 -10.60 -36.54 -6.35
N PRO A 106 -10.64 -37.88 -6.24
CA PRO A 106 -11.89 -38.58 -5.98
C PRO A 106 -12.58 -38.06 -4.71
N PRO A 107 -13.92 -37.94 -4.70
CA PRO A 107 -14.66 -37.43 -3.56
C PRO A 107 -14.52 -38.32 -2.31
N ASP A 108 -14.77 -37.72 -1.14
CA ASP A 108 -14.69 -38.40 0.14
C ASP A 108 -15.82 -39.41 0.35
N ILE A 109 -15.57 -40.38 1.23
CA ILE A 109 -16.56 -41.36 1.67
C ILE A 109 -17.77 -40.60 2.25
N GLY A 110 -18.98 -41.01 1.86
CA GLY A 110 -20.24 -40.36 2.21
C GLY A 110 -20.73 -39.31 1.19
N THR A 111 -19.87 -38.84 0.28
CA THR A 111 -20.29 -37.92 -0.78
C THR A 111 -21.29 -38.60 -1.72
N LYS A 112 -22.34 -37.88 -2.12
CA LYS A 112 -23.28 -38.36 -3.14
C LYS A 112 -22.79 -37.99 -4.54
N VAL A 113 -22.82 -38.93 -5.47
CA VAL A 113 -22.41 -38.75 -6.87
C VAL A 113 -23.51 -39.17 -7.83
N ILE A 114 -23.56 -38.52 -8.99
CA ILE A 114 -24.45 -38.91 -10.10
C ILE A 114 -23.73 -39.97 -10.94
N CYS A 115 -24.35 -41.14 -11.02
CA CYS A 115 -23.86 -42.31 -11.74
C CYS A 115 -24.69 -42.55 -13.01
N VAL A 116 -24.02 -42.95 -14.08
CA VAL A 116 -24.65 -43.42 -15.32
C VAL A 116 -24.04 -44.75 -15.73
N PHE A 117 -24.86 -45.63 -16.31
CA PHE A 117 -24.44 -46.95 -16.78
C PHE A 117 -24.62 -47.01 -18.29
N VAL A 118 -23.51 -47.13 -19.02
CA VAL A 118 -23.53 -47.11 -20.48
C VAL A 118 -24.30 -48.33 -20.99
N GLY A 119 -25.37 -48.08 -21.75
CA GLY A 119 -26.26 -49.14 -22.24
C GLY A 119 -27.02 -49.91 -21.15
N GLY A 120 -27.10 -49.37 -19.93
CA GLY A 120 -27.75 -50.02 -18.79
C GLY A 120 -26.97 -51.19 -18.20
N GLN A 121 -25.68 -51.34 -18.56
CA GLN A 121 -24.83 -52.42 -18.08
C GLN A 121 -24.11 -52.01 -16.77
N PRO A 122 -24.28 -52.75 -15.66
CA PRO A 122 -23.69 -52.41 -14.36
C PRO A 122 -22.16 -52.37 -14.32
N ASP A 123 -21.47 -53.07 -15.24
CA ASP A 123 -20.01 -53.09 -15.37
C ASP A 123 -19.43 -51.86 -16.09
N GLN A 124 -20.27 -51.11 -16.82
CA GLN A 124 -19.90 -49.88 -17.52
C GLN A 124 -20.44 -48.62 -16.82
N GLY A 125 -20.29 -48.59 -15.49
CA GLY A 125 -20.67 -47.44 -14.66
C GLY A 125 -19.64 -46.31 -14.68
N TYR A 126 -20.12 -45.06 -14.69
CA TYR A 126 -19.32 -43.84 -14.57
C TYR A 126 -19.97 -42.86 -13.60
N TYR A 127 -19.19 -42.14 -12.78
CA TYR A 127 -19.68 -40.91 -12.14
C TYR A 127 -19.30 -39.69 -12.96
N ILE A 128 -20.28 -38.79 -13.11
CA ILE A 128 -20.17 -37.60 -13.97
C ILE A 128 -20.28 -36.29 -13.19
N ALA A 129 -20.77 -36.33 -11.94
CA ALA A 129 -20.91 -35.15 -11.08
C ALA A 129 -21.00 -35.56 -9.60
N CYS A 130 -20.64 -34.62 -8.72
CA CYS A 130 -20.89 -34.71 -7.28
C CYS A 130 -22.14 -33.90 -6.96
N VAL A 131 -23.00 -34.43 -6.08
CA VAL A 131 -24.21 -33.75 -5.61
C VAL A 131 -23.85 -32.97 -4.35
N PRO A 132 -23.99 -31.63 -4.32
CA PRO A 132 -23.77 -30.85 -3.11
C PRO A 132 -24.72 -31.30 -2.00
N SER A 133 -24.18 -31.52 -0.81
CA SER A 133 -24.99 -31.82 0.37
C SER A 133 -25.82 -30.59 0.76
N PRO A 134 -27.09 -30.75 1.15
CA PRO A 134 -27.90 -29.64 1.63
C PRO A 134 -27.21 -28.90 2.78
N GLY A 135 -27.18 -27.57 2.71
CA GLY A 135 -26.58 -26.74 3.76
C GLY A 135 -25.06 -26.59 3.71
N LEU A 136 -24.36 -27.37 2.87
CA LEU A 136 -22.89 -27.37 2.77
C LEU A 136 -22.40 -26.69 1.48
N GLY A 137 -21.26 -26.03 1.58
CA GLY A 137 -20.55 -25.38 0.47
C GLY A 137 -20.00 -24.00 0.83
N HIS A 138 -19.98 -23.66 2.12
CA HIS A 138 -19.37 -22.41 2.59
C HIS A 138 -17.86 -22.39 2.28
N MET A 139 -17.21 -23.55 2.25
CA MET A 139 -15.79 -23.72 1.93
C MET A 139 -15.51 -23.89 0.42
N LEU A 140 -16.46 -23.50 -0.45
CA LEU A 140 -16.35 -23.55 -1.91
C LEU A 140 -16.56 -22.17 -2.54
N PRO A 141 -15.73 -21.76 -3.51
CA PRO A 141 -14.50 -22.40 -3.99
C PRO A 141 -13.25 -22.09 -3.13
N ALA A 142 -13.44 -21.37 -2.02
CA ALA A 142 -12.41 -21.04 -1.05
C ALA A 142 -12.94 -21.26 0.36
N VAL A 143 -12.05 -21.29 1.35
CA VAL A 143 -12.46 -21.27 2.76
C VAL A 143 -12.93 -19.85 3.12
N GLY A 144 -14.23 -19.61 2.97
CA GLY A 144 -14.85 -18.32 3.25
C GLY A 144 -14.71 -17.90 4.71
N ALA A 145 -14.47 -16.61 4.91
CA ALA A 145 -14.43 -15.97 6.22
C ALA A 145 -15.80 -15.44 6.62
N SER A 146 -16.09 -15.51 7.92
CA SER A 146 -17.35 -15.09 8.52
C SER A 146 -17.08 -14.24 9.77
N ASN A 147 -17.92 -13.23 9.99
CA ASN A 147 -17.99 -12.52 11.27
C ASN A 147 -18.86 -13.27 12.31
N LYS A 148 -19.59 -14.31 11.88
CA LYS A 148 -20.35 -15.23 12.73
C LYS A 148 -19.60 -16.54 12.85
N TYR A 149 -18.80 -16.65 13.89
CA TYR A 149 -18.01 -17.83 14.19
C TYR A 149 -18.12 -18.22 15.66
N VAL A 150 -17.89 -19.50 15.95
CA VAL A 150 -17.76 -19.99 17.32
C VAL A 150 -16.34 -19.69 17.78
N THR A 151 -16.20 -18.87 18.82
CA THR A 151 -14.90 -18.56 19.40
C THR A 151 -14.19 -19.85 19.85
N PRO A 152 -12.94 -20.09 19.44
CA PRO A 152 -12.19 -21.26 19.88
C PRO A 152 -12.11 -21.33 21.40
N SER A 153 -12.27 -22.54 21.96
CA SER A 153 -12.14 -22.78 23.41
C SER A 153 -10.72 -22.54 23.93
N ASN A 154 -9.71 -22.57 23.04
CA ASN A 154 -8.35 -22.20 23.36
C ASN A 154 -8.24 -20.68 23.56
N ALA A 155 -8.02 -20.28 24.82
CA ALA A 155 -7.90 -18.88 25.21
C ALA A 155 -6.80 -18.10 24.44
N GLN A 156 -5.72 -18.78 24.04
CA GLN A 156 -4.63 -18.17 23.30
C GLN A 156 -5.03 -17.90 21.84
N THR A 157 -5.65 -18.88 21.17
CA THR A 157 -6.20 -18.68 19.81
C THR A 157 -7.23 -17.56 19.81
N ALA A 158 -8.10 -17.48 20.82
CA ALA A 158 -9.08 -16.41 20.95
C ALA A 158 -8.42 -15.02 21.12
N LYS A 159 -7.24 -14.92 21.75
CA LYS A 159 -6.48 -13.66 21.83
C LYS A 159 -5.93 -13.23 20.48
N TYR A 160 -5.37 -14.16 19.70
CA TYR A 160 -4.81 -13.88 18.37
C TYR A 160 -5.84 -13.43 17.34
N LEU A 161 -7.11 -13.76 17.56
CA LEU A 161 -8.22 -13.33 16.71
C LEU A 161 -8.80 -11.97 17.13
N ARG A 162 -8.29 -11.33 18.19
CA ARG A 162 -8.79 -10.02 18.63
C ARG A 162 -8.52 -8.96 17.56
N GLY A 163 -9.56 -8.24 17.18
CA GLY A 163 -9.49 -7.20 16.15
C GLY A 163 -9.61 -7.71 14.72
N ALA A 164 -9.68 -9.03 14.49
CA ALA A 164 -10.02 -9.57 13.18
C ALA A 164 -11.52 -9.34 12.90
N PRO A 165 -11.89 -8.63 11.82
CA PRO A 165 -13.29 -8.33 11.50
C PRO A 165 -14.06 -9.59 11.06
N ARG A 166 -13.35 -10.55 10.46
CA ARG A 166 -13.86 -11.83 9.99
C ARG A 166 -12.75 -12.88 10.07
N VAL A 167 -13.13 -14.14 10.22
CA VAL A 167 -12.17 -15.26 10.30
C VAL A 167 -12.59 -16.40 9.38
N PRO A 168 -11.64 -17.13 8.76
CA PRO A 168 -11.95 -18.34 8.01
C PRO A 168 -12.68 -19.37 8.88
N VAL A 169 -13.77 -19.93 8.37
CA VAL A 169 -14.61 -20.89 9.10
C VAL A 169 -14.82 -22.17 8.31
N THR A 170 -15.18 -23.25 9.01
CA THR A 170 -15.59 -24.51 8.42
C THR A 170 -17.06 -24.46 8.01
N GLU A 171 -17.61 -25.58 7.53
CA GLU A 171 -19.05 -25.74 7.29
C GLU A 171 -19.88 -25.69 8.59
N ILE A 172 -21.20 -25.55 8.44
CA ILE A 172 -22.17 -25.70 9.52
C ILE A 172 -22.23 -27.14 10.05
N ASN A 173 -22.77 -27.33 11.25
CA ASN A 173 -23.07 -28.66 11.79
C ASN A 173 -24.39 -29.18 11.19
N ASP A 174 -24.27 -30.04 10.18
CA ASP A 174 -25.39 -30.67 9.45
C ASP A 174 -26.13 -31.75 10.26
N LEU A 175 -25.57 -32.22 11.39
CA LEU A 175 -26.26 -33.12 12.32
C LEU A 175 -27.26 -32.39 13.23
N ASN A 176 -27.19 -31.07 13.32
CA ASN A 176 -28.14 -30.28 14.10
C ASN A 176 -29.31 -29.84 13.22
N THR A 177 -30.47 -30.48 13.40
CA THR A 177 -31.69 -30.20 12.63
C THR A 177 -32.10 -28.72 12.69
N ASN A 178 -31.93 -28.07 13.85
CA ASN A 178 -32.26 -26.65 14.01
C ASN A 178 -31.38 -25.72 13.18
N VAL A 179 -30.16 -26.15 12.81
CA VAL A 179 -29.22 -25.37 11.99
C VAL A 179 -29.49 -25.60 10.51
N ILE A 180 -29.65 -26.86 10.08
CA ILE A 180 -29.83 -27.21 8.67
C ILE A 180 -31.22 -26.88 8.13
N GLU A 181 -32.27 -27.00 8.96
CA GLU A 181 -33.65 -26.64 8.57
C GLU A 181 -33.92 -25.13 8.67
N ASN A 182 -32.95 -24.35 9.17
CA ASN A 182 -33.08 -22.91 9.23
C ASN A 182 -33.08 -22.31 7.81
N PRO A 183 -34.08 -21.49 7.43
CA PRO A 183 -34.10 -20.83 6.13
C PRO A 183 -32.86 -19.96 5.85
N ARG A 184 -32.17 -19.53 6.91
CA ARG A 184 -30.90 -18.79 6.88
C ARG A 184 -29.75 -19.61 7.46
N TYR A 185 -29.66 -20.89 7.09
CA TYR A 185 -28.57 -21.79 7.50
C TYR A 185 -27.18 -21.21 7.16
N TYR A 186 -27.07 -20.51 6.03
CA TYR A 186 -25.83 -19.87 5.56
C TYR A 186 -25.32 -18.78 6.53
N ASP A 187 -26.22 -18.19 7.34
CA ASP A 187 -25.95 -17.11 8.28
C ASP A 187 -25.76 -17.61 9.73
N GLN A 188 -25.70 -18.93 9.94
CA GLN A 188 -25.46 -19.52 11.26
C GLN A 188 -23.97 -19.47 11.65
N PRO A 189 -23.65 -19.40 12.97
CA PRO A 189 -22.28 -19.47 13.45
C PRO A 189 -21.60 -20.79 13.05
N LYS A 190 -20.35 -20.70 12.62
CA LYS A 190 -19.54 -21.84 12.17
C LYS A 190 -18.25 -21.97 13.01
N PRO A 191 -17.71 -23.18 13.21
CA PRO A 191 -16.39 -23.34 13.81
C PRO A 191 -15.30 -22.66 13.00
N VAL A 192 -14.24 -22.19 13.67
CA VAL A 192 -13.08 -21.58 13.01
C VAL A 192 -12.29 -22.65 12.25
N HIS A 193 -11.79 -22.29 11.07
CA HIS A 193 -10.87 -23.14 10.31
C HIS A 193 -9.42 -22.91 10.78
N ASP A 194 -9.03 -23.61 11.84
CA ASP A 194 -7.79 -23.37 12.60
C ASP A 194 -6.51 -23.33 11.77
N VAL A 195 -6.39 -24.18 10.74
CA VAL A 195 -5.17 -24.28 9.93
C VAL A 195 -4.94 -22.98 9.14
N LEU A 196 -5.98 -22.52 8.43
CA LEU A 196 -5.90 -21.29 7.64
C LEU A 196 -5.75 -20.05 8.53
N VAL A 197 -6.41 -20.04 9.70
CA VAL A 197 -6.18 -18.99 10.71
C VAL A 197 -4.72 -18.94 11.13
N ALA A 198 -4.12 -20.09 11.46
CA ALA A 198 -2.71 -20.15 11.87
C ALA A 198 -1.76 -19.68 10.75
N GLU A 199 -2.07 -19.99 9.49
CA GLU A 199 -1.29 -19.51 8.35
C GLU A 199 -1.36 -17.99 8.19
N LEU A 200 -2.57 -17.41 8.21
CA LEU A 200 -2.77 -15.97 8.07
C LEU A 200 -2.20 -15.21 9.28
N PHE A 201 -2.32 -15.77 10.48
CA PHE A 201 -1.69 -15.23 11.68
C PHE A 201 -0.17 -15.21 11.56
N ARG A 202 0.45 -16.31 11.14
CA ARG A 202 1.91 -16.36 10.90
C ARG A 202 2.34 -15.33 9.86
N GLN A 203 1.52 -15.13 8.84
CA GLN A 203 1.75 -14.14 7.78
C GLN A 203 1.53 -12.70 8.22
N GLY A 204 0.94 -12.42 9.39
CA GLY A 204 0.57 -11.06 9.80
C GLY A 204 -0.68 -10.51 9.10
N LEU A 205 -1.43 -11.35 8.39
CA LEU A 205 -2.55 -10.94 7.53
C LEU A 205 -3.94 -11.19 8.14
N ILE A 206 -4.06 -11.80 9.32
CA ILE A 206 -5.37 -12.22 9.86
C ILE A 206 -6.37 -11.06 10.04
N THR A 207 -5.88 -9.83 10.20
CA THR A 207 -6.71 -8.62 10.33
C THR A 207 -6.82 -7.81 9.03
N ASP A 208 -6.12 -8.18 7.97
CA ASP A 208 -6.18 -7.49 6.67
C ASP A 208 -7.32 -8.08 5.82
N GLU A 209 -8.35 -7.30 5.53
CA GLU A 209 -9.50 -7.77 4.76
C GLU A 209 -9.22 -7.91 3.25
N ILE A 210 -8.21 -7.21 2.73
CA ILE A 210 -7.83 -7.22 1.32
C ILE A 210 -6.88 -8.39 1.02
N ARG A 211 -5.80 -8.53 1.80
CA ARG A 211 -4.74 -9.53 1.60
C ARG A 211 -4.98 -10.79 2.43
N GLY A 212 -5.71 -10.68 3.53
CA GLY A 212 -5.93 -11.74 4.50
C GLY A 212 -7.22 -12.54 4.27
N PRO A 213 -8.07 -12.77 5.29
CA PRO A 213 -9.30 -13.55 5.14
C PRO A 213 -10.24 -12.96 4.09
N ILE A 214 -10.82 -13.81 3.24
CA ILE A 214 -11.78 -13.44 2.17
C ILE A 214 -13.14 -14.04 2.48
N SER A 215 -14.22 -13.35 2.15
CA SER A 215 -15.58 -13.90 2.30
C SER A 215 -16.03 -14.79 1.12
N SER A 216 -15.18 -14.94 0.10
CA SER A 216 -15.45 -15.67 -1.15
C SER A 216 -15.98 -17.08 -0.92
N SER A 217 -17.30 -17.21 -1.06
CA SER A 217 -18.04 -18.44 -0.80
C SER A 217 -19.29 -18.50 -1.68
N SER A 218 -19.65 -19.70 -2.12
CA SER A 218 -20.91 -19.96 -2.83
C SER A 218 -22.15 -19.59 -2.01
N HIS A 219 -22.01 -19.46 -0.69
CA HIS A 219 -23.08 -19.12 0.25
C HIS A 219 -23.13 -17.63 0.63
N ARG A 220 -22.22 -16.80 0.12
CA ARG A 220 -22.13 -15.39 0.53
C ARG A 220 -23.31 -14.56 0.01
N GLU A 221 -23.71 -14.75 -1.25
CA GLU A 221 -24.84 -14.05 -1.88
C GLU A 221 -25.59 -14.94 -2.89
N SER A 222 -26.78 -14.50 -3.29
CA SER A 222 -27.60 -15.16 -4.31
C SER A 222 -28.07 -14.14 -5.36
N PRO A 223 -27.78 -14.35 -6.66
CA PRO A 223 -26.90 -15.40 -7.20
C PRO A 223 -25.45 -15.19 -6.77
N SER A 224 -24.70 -16.28 -6.57
CA SER A 224 -23.27 -16.21 -6.22
C SER A 224 -22.46 -15.64 -7.37
N LYS A 225 -21.51 -14.75 -7.04
CA LYS A 225 -20.56 -14.14 -7.96
C LYS A 225 -19.15 -14.72 -7.84
N VAL A 226 -19.02 -15.84 -7.13
CA VAL A 226 -17.74 -16.49 -6.88
C VAL A 226 -17.57 -17.70 -7.79
N PHE A 227 -16.42 -17.80 -8.43
CA PHE A 227 -16.05 -18.90 -9.30
C PHE A 227 -14.66 -19.42 -8.93
N GLY A 228 -14.45 -20.74 -8.97
CA GLY A 228 -13.14 -21.28 -8.64
C GLY A 228 -13.12 -22.76 -8.30
N ILE A 229 -11.97 -23.21 -7.80
CA ILE A 229 -11.70 -24.59 -7.41
C ILE A 229 -10.92 -24.59 -6.10
N SER A 230 -11.40 -25.36 -5.11
CA SER A 230 -10.63 -25.77 -3.94
C SER A 230 -10.30 -27.26 -4.01
N THR A 231 -9.05 -27.60 -3.70
CA THR A 231 -8.68 -29.01 -3.50
C THR A 231 -8.97 -29.40 -2.04
N PRO A 232 -9.21 -30.69 -1.74
CA PRO A 232 -9.60 -31.12 -0.40
C PRO A 232 -8.52 -30.84 0.67
N GLY A 233 -7.25 -30.78 0.30
CA GLY A 233 -6.15 -30.70 1.26
C GLY A 233 -5.89 -32.01 1.98
N LEU A 234 -4.90 -32.01 2.88
CA LEU A 234 -4.48 -33.23 3.56
C LEU A 234 -5.50 -33.63 4.65
N PRO A 235 -5.78 -34.94 4.79
CA PRO A 235 -6.73 -35.43 5.78
C PRO A 235 -6.19 -35.29 7.20
N ILE A 236 -7.09 -35.07 8.14
CA ILE A 236 -6.89 -35.21 9.57
C ILE A 236 -7.46 -36.56 9.96
N TYR A 237 -6.61 -37.47 10.41
CA TYR A 237 -7.00 -38.82 10.81
C TYR A 237 -7.38 -38.88 12.28
N GLU A 238 -8.42 -39.64 12.62
CA GLU A 238 -8.88 -39.82 14.01
C GLU A 238 -7.76 -40.32 14.93
N GLY A 239 -6.90 -41.22 14.42
CA GLY A 239 -5.77 -41.77 15.17
C GLY A 239 -4.57 -40.83 15.36
N GLY A 240 -4.65 -39.57 14.92
CA GLY A 240 -3.56 -38.59 15.03
C GLY A 240 -2.32 -38.93 14.19
N LEU A 241 -2.51 -39.71 13.12
CA LEU A 241 -1.43 -40.10 12.21
C LEU A 241 -0.93 -38.88 11.44
N ASP A 242 0.36 -38.58 11.55
CA ASP A 242 1.04 -37.53 10.79
C ASP A 242 1.75 -38.10 9.55
N GLU A 243 1.91 -37.28 8.52
CA GLU A 243 2.51 -37.62 7.22
C GLU A 243 3.91 -38.22 7.36
N SER A 244 4.66 -37.77 8.37
CA SER A 244 5.99 -38.26 8.72
C SER A 244 6.00 -39.71 9.25
N THR A 245 4.88 -40.17 9.81
CA THR A 245 4.74 -41.46 10.48
C THR A 245 3.82 -42.44 9.76
N ILE A 246 2.95 -41.94 8.88
CA ILE A 246 1.94 -42.78 8.24
C ILE A 246 2.57 -43.81 7.31
N LYS A 247 3.61 -43.45 6.55
CA LYS A 247 4.29 -44.37 5.64
C LYS A 247 4.96 -45.52 6.39
N SER A 248 5.71 -45.21 7.45
CA SER A 248 6.38 -46.23 8.27
C SER A 248 5.38 -47.13 8.99
N ARG A 249 4.30 -46.57 9.53
CA ARG A 249 3.25 -47.36 10.17
C ARG A 249 2.49 -48.25 9.17
N LEU A 250 2.22 -47.76 7.96
CA LEU A 250 1.60 -48.54 6.88
C LEU A 250 2.50 -49.70 6.45
N GLU A 251 3.81 -49.46 6.31
CA GLU A 251 4.80 -50.49 5.94
C GLU A 251 4.98 -51.55 7.05
N THR A 252 4.83 -51.18 8.32
CA THR A 252 4.87 -52.12 9.46
C THR A 252 3.54 -52.85 9.72
N GLY A 253 2.47 -52.56 8.98
CA GLY A 253 1.16 -53.20 9.14
C GLY A 253 0.47 -52.91 10.48
N THR A 254 0.88 -51.84 11.19
CA THR A 254 0.37 -51.48 12.53
C THR A 254 -0.82 -50.52 12.51
N VAL A 255 -1.32 -50.19 11.31
CA VAL A 255 -2.40 -49.23 11.10
C VAL A 255 -3.74 -49.96 11.04
N THR A 256 -4.66 -49.61 11.94
CA THR A 256 -6.03 -50.15 11.88
C THR A 256 -6.93 -49.29 10.97
N PRO A 257 -8.00 -49.86 10.37
CA PRO A 257 -8.96 -49.10 9.57
C PRO A 257 -9.60 -47.91 10.29
N GLU A 258 -9.80 -48.01 11.61
CA GLU A 258 -10.35 -46.94 12.45
C GLU A 258 -9.37 -45.78 12.58
N GLN A 259 -8.06 -46.05 12.63
CA GLN A 259 -7.03 -45.02 12.77
C GLN A 259 -6.81 -44.19 11.49
N ILE A 260 -7.24 -44.69 10.33
CA ILE A 260 -7.16 -44.00 9.02
C ILE A 260 -8.49 -43.37 8.61
N LYS A 261 -9.48 -43.35 9.50
CA LYS A 261 -10.72 -42.63 9.28
C LYS A 261 -10.44 -41.13 9.24
N VAL A 262 -10.84 -40.50 8.13
CA VAL A 262 -10.72 -39.05 7.93
C VAL A 262 -11.83 -38.38 8.75
N VAL A 263 -11.45 -37.53 9.70
CA VAL A 263 -12.38 -36.77 10.57
C VAL A 263 -12.42 -35.27 10.23
N GLY A 264 -11.55 -34.83 9.34
CA GLY A 264 -11.49 -33.46 8.85
C GLY A 264 -10.40 -33.30 7.81
N ARG A 265 -10.26 -32.09 7.27
CA ARG A 265 -9.19 -31.76 6.32
C ARG A 265 -8.57 -30.42 6.69
N ARG A 266 -7.28 -30.27 6.38
CA ARG A 266 -6.49 -29.07 6.70
C ARG A 266 -6.74 -27.88 5.76
N GLY A 267 -7.58 -28.05 4.74
CA GLY A 267 -7.71 -27.11 3.63
C GLY A 267 -6.65 -27.36 2.55
N GLY A 268 -7.03 -27.15 1.28
CA GLY A 268 -6.18 -27.41 0.13
C GLY A 268 -5.69 -26.16 -0.59
N HIS A 269 -5.34 -26.35 -1.86
CA HIS A 269 -5.03 -25.27 -2.78
C HIS A 269 -6.32 -24.64 -3.27
N THR A 270 -6.34 -23.32 -3.47
CA THR A 270 -7.49 -22.61 -4.00
C THR A 270 -7.09 -21.76 -5.20
N LEU A 271 -7.98 -21.72 -6.19
CA LEU A 271 -8.03 -20.74 -7.27
C LEU A 271 -9.41 -20.10 -7.22
N VAL A 272 -9.47 -18.80 -6.99
CA VAL A 272 -10.71 -18.05 -6.75
C VAL A 272 -10.74 -16.84 -7.66
N MET A 273 -11.87 -16.62 -8.31
CA MET A 273 -12.24 -15.42 -9.04
C MET A 273 -13.56 -14.94 -8.44
N ASP A 274 -13.59 -13.70 -7.99
CA ASP A 274 -14.70 -13.15 -7.24
C ASP A 274 -15.00 -11.75 -7.77
N ASP A 275 -16.23 -11.55 -8.28
CA ASP A 275 -16.68 -10.24 -8.78
C ASP A 275 -17.17 -9.31 -7.64
N GLY A 276 -16.85 -9.67 -6.40
CA GLY A 276 -17.14 -8.91 -5.19
C GLY A 276 -18.55 -9.14 -4.65
N ASP A 277 -18.75 -8.79 -3.39
CA ASP A 277 -20.04 -8.90 -2.72
C ASP A 277 -21.05 -7.84 -3.23
N ILE A 278 -22.12 -7.58 -2.48
CA ILE A 278 -23.11 -6.56 -2.84
C ILE A 278 -22.60 -5.12 -2.68
N GLU A 279 -21.55 -4.92 -1.88
CA GLU A 279 -20.88 -3.65 -1.64
C GLU A 279 -19.62 -3.48 -2.53
N GLY A 280 -19.22 -4.53 -3.25
CA GLY A 280 -18.02 -4.56 -4.09
C GLY A 280 -16.77 -5.09 -3.38
N LYS A 281 -16.90 -5.57 -2.14
CA LYS A 281 -15.76 -6.09 -1.36
C LYS A 281 -15.35 -7.47 -1.83
N ASP A 282 -14.09 -7.82 -1.62
CA ASP A 282 -13.49 -9.08 -2.09
C ASP A 282 -13.54 -9.27 -3.62
N GLN A 283 -13.65 -8.18 -4.39
CA GLN A 283 -13.48 -8.25 -5.83
C GLN A 283 -12.00 -8.54 -6.14
N MET A 284 -11.69 -9.77 -6.56
CA MET A 284 -10.31 -10.23 -6.71
C MET A 284 -10.16 -11.56 -7.48
N ILE A 285 -8.92 -11.81 -7.90
CA ILE A 285 -8.44 -13.14 -8.26
C ILE A 285 -7.37 -13.56 -7.25
N ARG A 286 -7.49 -14.76 -6.69
CA ARG A 286 -6.53 -15.30 -5.72
C ARG A 286 -6.15 -16.75 -6.00
N ILE A 287 -4.84 -17.00 -5.95
CA ILE A 287 -4.26 -18.34 -5.94
C ILE A 287 -3.58 -18.54 -4.60
N ARG A 288 -3.99 -19.57 -3.86
CA ARG A 288 -3.39 -19.91 -2.56
C ARG A 288 -3.02 -21.39 -2.52
N THR A 289 -1.83 -21.68 -2.00
CA THR A 289 -1.40 -23.06 -1.75
C THR A 289 -1.87 -23.54 -0.38
N ALA A 290 -2.00 -24.85 -0.18
CA ALA A 290 -2.37 -25.46 1.09
C ALA A 290 -1.41 -25.19 2.27
N LYS A 291 -0.25 -24.57 2.03
CA LYS A 291 0.71 -24.16 3.07
C LYS A 291 0.64 -22.66 3.37
N GLY A 292 0.02 -21.89 2.46
CA GLY A 292 -0.21 -20.46 2.60
C GLY A 292 0.51 -19.54 1.61
N HIS A 293 1.31 -20.03 0.65
CA HIS A 293 1.82 -19.14 -0.42
C HIS A 293 0.64 -18.56 -1.19
N GLN A 294 0.67 -17.25 -1.45
CA GLN A 294 -0.47 -16.53 -2.01
C GLN A 294 -0.02 -15.52 -3.06
N ILE A 295 -0.81 -15.46 -4.14
CA ILE A 295 -0.83 -14.38 -5.12
C ILE A 295 -2.26 -13.85 -5.15
N THR A 296 -2.42 -12.54 -4.93
CA THR A 296 -3.72 -11.86 -4.93
C THR A 296 -3.67 -10.67 -5.87
N MET A 297 -4.65 -10.59 -6.77
CA MET A 297 -4.97 -9.42 -7.59
C MET A 297 -6.30 -8.89 -7.07
N SER A 298 -6.29 -7.78 -6.36
CA SER A 298 -7.49 -7.22 -5.73
C SER A 298 -7.88 -5.91 -6.39
N ASP A 299 -9.11 -5.88 -6.90
CA ASP A 299 -9.75 -4.66 -7.40
C ASP A 299 -10.30 -3.85 -6.22
N ASP A 300 -10.84 -4.51 -5.18
CA ASP A 300 -11.33 -3.87 -3.94
C ASP A 300 -10.21 -3.11 -3.19
N GLY A 301 -9.00 -3.67 -3.19
CA GLY A 301 -7.83 -3.06 -2.55
C GLY A 301 -6.86 -2.38 -3.50
N ASP A 302 -7.21 -2.23 -4.79
CA ASP A 302 -6.39 -1.67 -5.87
C ASP A 302 -4.91 -2.10 -5.81
N SER A 303 -4.65 -3.41 -5.69
CA SER A 303 -3.29 -3.93 -5.46
C SER A 303 -3.03 -5.32 -6.04
N PHE A 304 -1.77 -5.54 -6.41
CA PHE A 304 -1.21 -6.85 -6.73
C PHE A 304 -0.24 -7.26 -5.63
N TYR A 305 -0.46 -8.42 -5.00
CA TYR A 305 0.26 -8.84 -3.80
C TYR A 305 0.74 -10.30 -3.88
N ILE A 306 1.99 -10.53 -3.47
CA ILE A 306 2.59 -11.87 -3.35
C ILE A 306 3.21 -12.03 -1.96
N ILE A 307 2.90 -13.13 -1.28
CA ILE A 307 3.50 -13.47 0.02
C ILE A 307 3.91 -14.94 0.12
N HIS A 308 5.05 -15.18 0.76
CA HIS A 308 5.49 -16.52 1.11
C HIS A 308 4.68 -17.07 2.30
N ALA A 309 4.47 -18.39 2.35
CA ALA A 309 3.67 -19.07 3.39
C ALA A 309 4.04 -18.71 4.85
N ASN A 310 5.29 -18.32 5.11
CA ASN A 310 5.80 -17.98 6.45
C ASN A 310 5.79 -16.47 6.77
N GLY A 311 5.33 -15.60 5.87
CA GLY A 311 5.29 -14.15 6.07
C GLY A 311 6.63 -13.41 5.94
N GLN A 312 7.74 -14.13 5.78
CA GLN A 312 9.09 -13.54 5.86
C GLN A 312 9.50 -12.73 4.63
N THR A 313 8.74 -12.84 3.53
CA THR A 313 8.95 -12.09 2.30
C THR A 313 7.62 -11.80 1.61
N TRP A 314 7.47 -10.58 1.12
CA TRP A 314 6.32 -10.18 0.30
C TRP A 314 6.71 -9.09 -0.71
N LEU A 315 5.89 -8.95 -1.76
CA LEU A 315 5.99 -7.92 -2.79
C LEU A 315 4.59 -7.37 -3.09
N GLU A 316 4.49 -6.06 -3.24
CA GLU A 316 3.26 -5.37 -3.59
C GLU A 316 3.46 -4.36 -4.73
N LEU A 317 2.48 -4.30 -5.64
CA LEU A 317 2.24 -3.16 -6.52
C LEU A 317 0.98 -2.44 -6.02
N GLY A 318 1.13 -1.21 -5.54
CA GLY A 318 0.04 -0.43 -4.94
C GLY A 318 -0.54 0.63 -5.88
N LYS A 319 -1.80 1.03 -5.63
CA LYS A 319 -2.55 2.02 -6.41
C LYS A 319 -1.84 3.35 -6.66
N GLU A 320 -0.98 3.75 -5.73
CA GLU A 320 -0.22 5.01 -5.78
C GLU A 320 1.01 4.92 -6.71
N GLY A 321 1.16 3.83 -7.47
CA GLY A 321 2.34 3.57 -8.31
C GLY A 321 3.56 3.09 -7.51
N THR A 322 3.34 2.64 -6.26
CA THR A 322 4.42 2.13 -5.41
C THR A 322 4.75 0.68 -5.73
N VAL A 323 6.03 0.34 -5.56
CA VAL A 323 6.51 -1.04 -5.52
C VAL A 323 7.18 -1.25 -4.18
N ASP A 324 6.61 -2.10 -3.36
CA ASP A 324 7.12 -2.43 -2.03
C ASP A 324 7.67 -3.86 -2.01
N VAL A 325 8.87 -4.02 -1.46
CA VAL A 325 9.56 -5.31 -1.36
C VAL A 325 10.11 -5.48 0.05
N PHE A 326 9.72 -6.57 0.71
CA PHE A 326 10.19 -6.91 2.05
C PHE A 326 10.84 -8.30 2.09
N SER A 327 11.93 -8.41 2.86
CA SER A 327 12.60 -9.67 3.17
C SER A 327 13.29 -9.58 4.51
N THR A 328 13.09 -10.56 5.40
CA THR A 328 13.71 -10.58 6.73
C THR A 328 15.19 -10.94 6.73
N ASN A 329 15.71 -11.51 5.64
CA ASN A 329 17.11 -11.97 5.57
C ASN A 329 17.92 -11.17 4.54
N SER A 330 17.56 -11.26 3.26
CA SER A 330 18.29 -10.57 2.19
C SER A 330 17.45 -10.39 0.93
N VAL A 331 17.80 -9.36 0.15
CA VAL A 331 17.40 -9.19 -1.25
C VAL A 331 18.67 -9.28 -2.08
N ASN A 332 18.75 -10.26 -2.97
CA ASN A 332 19.94 -10.52 -3.78
C ASN A 332 19.65 -10.17 -5.25
N VAL A 333 20.35 -9.15 -5.78
CA VAL A 333 20.17 -8.68 -7.16
C VAL A 333 21.47 -8.90 -7.94
N ARG A 334 21.41 -9.71 -9.00
CA ARG A 334 22.53 -9.95 -9.92
C ARG A 334 22.04 -9.88 -11.36
N THR A 335 22.80 -9.19 -12.20
CA THR A 335 22.62 -9.17 -13.65
C THR A 335 23.92 -9.61 -14.34
N GLN A 336 23.82 -10.14 -15.56
CA GLN A 336 24.98 -10.35 -16.44
C GLN A 336 25.36 -9.09 -17.22
N GLY A 337 24.45 -8.13 -17.34
CA GLY A 337 24.67 -6.84 -17.99
C GLY A 337 24.86 -5.72 -16.96
N SER A 338 24.09 -4.63 -17.12
CA SER A 338 24.12 -3.46 -16.24
C SER A 338 22.93 -3.42 -15.29
N ILE A 339 23.13 -2.83 -14.10
CA ILE A 339 22.05 -2.37 -13.21
C ILE A 339 21.98 -0.85 -13.38
N ASN A 340 20.80 -0.32 -13.73
CA ASN A 340 20.56 1.12 -13.84
C ASN A 340 19.59 1.55 -12.74
N LEU A 341 19.90 2.64 -12.05
CA LEU A 341 19.05 3.26 -11.04
C LEU A 341 18.87 4.73 -11.42
N HIS A 342 17.64 5.19 -11.57
CA HIS A 342 17.28 6.57 -11.91
C HIS A 342 16.07 6.98 -11.09
N ALA A 343 16.08 8.19 -10.54
CA ALA A 343 14.94 8.81 -9.88
C ALA A 343 14.93 10.30 -10.26
N ASP A 344 13.75 10.84 -10.53
CA ASP A 344 13.61 12.29 -10.83
C ASP A 344 13.74 13.17 -9.58
N LYS A 345 13.60 12.55 -8.40
CA LYS A 345 13.90 13.15 -7.09
C LYS A 345 15.18 12.55 -6.53
N ASP A 346 15.04 11.68 -5.52
CA ASP A 346 16.17 11.23 -4.70
C ASP A 346 16.37 9.73 -4.77
N ILE A 347 17.64 9.30 -4.68
CA ILE A 347 18.02 7.93 -4.39
C ILE A 347 18.55 7.87 -2.95
N ASN A 348 17.77 7.27 -2.05
CA ASN A 348 18.12 7.12 -0.64
C ASN A 348 18.62 5.70 -0.35
N ILE A 349 19.86 5.57 0.14
CA ILE A 349 20.49 4.28 0.48
C ILE A 349 20.91 4.27 1.95
N SER A 350 20.26 3.44 2.76
CA SER A 350 20.51 3.32 4.19
C SER A 350 20.99 1.90 4.55
N ALA A 351 22.00 1.79 5.41
CA ALA A 351 22.48 0.51 5.95
C ALA A 351 22.78 0.63 7.45
N GLY A 352 22.20 -0.25 8.27
CA GLY A 352 22.36 -0.20 9.74
C GLY A 352 23.76 -0.59 10.27
N ASN A 353 24.63 -1.17 9.42
CA ASN A 353 25.98 -1.59 9.82
C ASN A 353 27.07 -1.03 8.89
N LYS A 354 27.14 -1.51 7.64
CA LYS A 354 28.16 -1.09 6.66
C LYS A 354 27.56 -0.89 5.28
N LEU A 355 28.02 0.14 4.59
CA LEU A 355 27.85 0.31 3.15
C LEU A 355 29.18 -0.02 2.47
N ASN A 356 29.19 -1.01 1.58
CA ASN A 356 30.37 -1.42 0.81
C ASN A 356 30.12 -1.18 -0.67
N LEU A 357 31.02 -0.46 -1.35
CA LEU A 357 30.96 -0.19 -2.78
C LEU A 357 32.30 -0.59 -3.41
N TYR A 358 32.25 -1.33 -4.52
CA TYR A 358 33.44 -1.83 -5.21
C TYR A 358 33.27 -1.81 -6.73
N GLY A 359 34.17 -1.10 -7.41
CA GLY A 359 34.32 -1.12 -8.86
C GLY A 359 35.70 -1.65 -9.22
N LYS A 360 35.79 -2.56 -10.22
CA LYS A 360 37.07 -3.17 -10.61
C LYS A 360 38.00 -2.20 -11.34
N GLN A 361 37.45 -1.27 -12.13
CA GLN A 361 38.23 -0.35 -12.96
C GLN A 361 38.24 1.07 -12.39
N SER A 362 37.05 1.67 -12.20
CA SER A 362 36.89 3.00 -11.65
C SER A 362 35.57 3.14 -10.88
N ALA A 363 35.45 4.20 -10.09
CA ALA A 363 34.21 4.72 -9.53
C ALA A 363 34.22 6.25 -9.75
N HIS A 364 33.12 6.80 -10.26
CA HIS A 364 32.96 8.23 -10.54
C HIS A 364 31.89 8.83 -9.64
N LEU A 365 32.14 10.02 -9.10
CA LEU A 365 31.19 10.80 -8.30
C LEU A 365 31.23 12.24 -8.80
N GLU A 366 30.10 12.71 -9.31
CA GLU A 366 29.92 14.05 -9.86
C GLU A 366 28.61 14.62 -9.32
N SER A 367 28.67 15.86 -8.81
CA SER A 367 27.53 16.60 -8.25
C SER A 367 27.89 18.08 -8.21
N LEU A 368 26.89 18.95 -8.04
CA LEU A 368 27.12 20.36 -7.71
C LEU A 368 27.83 20.52 -6.36
N GLU A 369 27.51 19.65 -5.41
CA GLU A 369 28.12 19.61 -4.08
C GLU A 369 28.36 18.15 -3.65
N ILE A 370 29.51 17.89 -3.03
CA ILE A 370 29.85 16.59 -2.44
C ILE A 370 30.22 16.80 -0.97
N ASN A 371 29.36 16.31 -0.08
CA ASN A 371 29.53 16.41 1.36
C ASN A 371 30.02 15.09 1.96
N GLN A 372 31.19 15.09 2.61
CA GLN A 372 31.77 13.89 3.25
C GLN A 372 31.97 14.12 4.75
N ARG A 373 31.37 13.26 5.58
CA ARG A 373 31.48 13.29 7.03
C ARG A 373 31.80 11.90 7.59
N ALA A 374 32.73 11.84 8.55
CA ALA A 374 32.97 10.67 9.37
C ALA A 374 33.26 11.11 10.81
N ASP A 375 32.54 10.57 11.80
CA ASP A 375 32.66 11.01 13.19
C ASP A 375 33.96 10.53 13.86
N THR A 376 34.48 9.36 13.46
CA THR A 376 35.71 8.79 14.03
C THR A 376 36.95 9.03 13.17
N GLY A 377 36.82 8.94 11.85
CA GLY A 377 37.95 9.18 10.95
C GLY A 377 37.62 8.91 9.49
N LEU A 378 38.21 9.75 8.63
CA LEU A 378 38.17 9.60 7.18
C LEU A 378 39.56 9.16 6.71
N LYS A 379 39.64 8.03 5.99
CA LYS A 379 40.90 7.48 5.48
C LYS A 379 40.88 7.53 3.96
N MET A 380 41.86 8.18 3.37
CA MET A 380 42.09 8.21 1.92
C MET A 380 43.46 7.64 1.63
N TYR A 381 43.53 6.69 0.70
CA TYR A 381 44.78 6.06 0.30
C TYR A 381 44.76 5.78 -1.20
N SER A 382 45.86 6.10 -1.87
CA SER A 382 46.12 5.76 -3.26
C SER A 382 47.51 5.15 -3.37
N LYS A 383 47.66 4.09 -4.16
CA LYS A 383 48.98 3.56 -4.53
C LYS A 383 49.72 4.46 -5.51
N GLY A 384 48.97 5.25 -6.28
CA GLY A 384 49.51 6.23 -7.21
C GLY A 384 49.44 7.62 -6.59
N THR A 385 48.57 8.46 -7.12
CA THR A 385 48.42 9.85 -6.70
C THR A 385 47.11 10.10 -5.95
N ILE A 386 47.14 11.09 -5.07
CA ILE A 386 45.95 11.82 -4.60
C ILE A 386 46.12 13.25 -5.10
N SER A 387 45.12 13.79 -5.80
CA SER A 387 45.15 15.15 -6.35
C SER A 387 43.90 15.90 -5.94
N ALA A 388 44.07 17.16 -5.51
CA ALA A 388 42.99 18.08 -5.19
C ALA A 388 43.22 19.40 -5.92
N LYS A 389 42.22 19.85 -6.69
CA LYS A 389 42.22 21.13 -7.38
C LYS A 389 40.94 21.88 -7.03
N SER A 390 41.05 23.16 -6.73
CA SER A 390 39.94 24.09 -6.60
C SER A 390 40.26 25.31 -7.45
N ASP A 391 39.29 25.81 -8.22
CA ASP A 391 39.46 27.04 -8.99
C ASP A 391 39.42 28.29 -8.09
N GLN A 392 39.00 28.13 -6.82
CA GLN A 392 39.05 29.18 -5.80
C GLN A 392 40.00 28.76 -4.67
N SER A 393 39.48 28.29 -3.54
CA SER A 393 40.28 27.97 -2.36
C SER A 393 40.23 26.50 -1.99
N ILE A 394 41.29 26.03 -1.32
CA ILE A 394 41.33 24.78 -0.57
C ILE A 394 41.59 25.17 0.90
N ALA A 395 40.67 24.79 1.80
CA ALA A 395 40.83 25.02 3.23
C ALA A 395 41.10 23.69 3.95
N MET A 396 42.19 23.62 4.70
CA MET A 396 42.56 22.44 5.50
C MET A 396 42.73 22.88 6.95
N GLN A 397 41.86 22.41 7.83
CA GLN A 397 41.84 22.80 9.24
C GLN A 397 41.88 21.56 10.14
N ALA A 398 42.77 21.57 11.14
CA ALA A 398 42.82 20.59 12.20
C ALA A 398 42.82 21.29 13.55
N SER A 399 41.89 20.94 14.45
CA SER A 399 41.77 21.61 15.77
C SER A 399 42.92 21.33 16.73
N LYS A 400 43.78 20.35 16.42
CA LYS A 400 44.93 19.97 17.25
C LYS A 400 46.23 19.95 16.45
N THR A 401 46.32 19.08 15.45
CA THR A 401 47.55 18.88 14.68
C THR A 401 47.22 18.58 13.24
N ALA A 402 47.81 19.34 12.32
CA ALA A 402 47.97 18.96 10.93
C ALA A 402 49.44 18.55 10.74
N SER A 403 49.68 17.41 10.10
CA SER A 403 51.03 16.92 9.79
C SER A 403 51.09 16.57 8.31
N ILE A 404 52.17 16.98 7.65
CA ILE A 404 52.45 16.71 6.25
C ILE A 404 53.89 16.20 6.18
N ASP A 405 54.07 15.01 5.63
CA ASP A 405 55.36 14.41 5.35
C ASP A 405 55.46 14.16 3.85
N GLY A 406 56.45 14.78 3.21
CA GLY A 406 56.69 14.65 1.77
C GLY A 406 57.54 13.44 1.40
N GLY A 407 58.06 12.68 2.38
CA GLY A 407 59.06 11.65 2.15
C GLY A 407 60.34 12.28 1.58
N ASP A 408 60.57 12.10 0.27
CA ASP A 408 61.76 12.62 -0.42
C ASP A 408 61.76 14.14 -0.56
N SER A 409 60.60 14.76 -0.81
CA SER A 409 60.51 16.23 -0.97
C SER A 409 59.11 16.78 -0.69
N LEU A 410 59.06 17.94 -0.04
CA LEU A 410 57.86 18.78 0.08
C LEU A 410 58.07 20.06 -0.74
N LYS A 411 57.19 20.33 -1.70
CA LYS A 411 57.25 21.54 -2.56
C LYS A 411 56.03 22.42 -2.29
N LEU A 412 56.28 23.70 -2.01
CA LEU A 412 55.26 24.74 -1.80
C LEU A 412 55.59 25.92 -2.71
N GLU A 413 54.63 26.33 -3.55
CA GLU A 413 54.79 27.43 -4.51
C GLU A 413 53.56 28.32 -4.46
N GLY A 414 53.78 29.64 -4.38
CA GLY A 414 52.74 30.65 -4.35
C GLY A 414 53.34 32.05 -4.44
N GLY A 415 52.54 33.04 -4.85
CA GLY A 415 52.99 34.44 -4.90
C GLY A 415 53.39 34.98 -3.52
N CYS A 416 52.73 34.50 -2.46
CA CYS A 416 53.13 34.70 -1.07
C CYS A 416 52.89 33.39 -0.31
N VAL A 417 53.85 32.98 0.52
CA VAL A 417 53.71 31.88 1.47
C VAL A 417 53.71 32.50 2.85
N ASP A 418 52.53 32.62 3.44
CA ASP A 418 52.35 33.19 4.77
C ASP A 418 52.52 32.09 5.84
N LEU A 419 53.46 32.32 6.77
CA LEU A 419 53.73 31.44 7.90
C LEU A 419 53.43 32.22 9.19
N ASN A 420 52.27 31.91 9.79
CA ASN A 420 51.75 32.58 11.00
C ASN A 420 51.27 34.04 10.82
N GLY A 421 51.04 34.54 9.60
CA GLY A 421 50.44 35.85 9.36
C GLY A 421 48.91 35.78 9.23
N GLY A 422 48.20 36.12 10.30
CA GLY A 422 46.73 36.31 10.26
C GLY A 422 45.88 35.03 10.17
N GLY A 423 44.57 35.18 10.35
CA GLY A 423 43.62 34.07 10.49
C GLY A 423 43.37 33.30 9.18
N ALA A 424 43.40 31.97 9.24
CA ALA A 424 43.11 31.10 8.11
C ALA A 424 41.66 31.23 7.60
N PHE A 425 41.45 30.94 6.31
CA PHE A 425 40.10 30.77 5.75
C PHE A 425 39.40 29.58 6.46
N PRO A 426 38.22 29.77 7.07
CA PRO A 426 37.59 28.74 7.90
C PRO A 426 37.06 27.56 7.06
N ALA A 427 37.35 26.32 7.49
CA ALA A 427 36.73 25.14 6.90
C ALA A 427 35.33 24.94 7.49
N LYS A 428 34.29 24.85 6.65
CA LYS A 428 32.91 24.59 7.09
C LYS A 428 32.74 23.11 7.43
N THR A 429 32.11 22.82 8.57
CA THR A 429 31.78 21.46 8.98
C THR A 429 30.59 20.92 8.20
N VAL A 430 30.70 19.71 7.65
CA VAL A 430 29.60 19.00 7.01
C VAL A 430 28.57 18.55 8.07
N THR A 431 27.30 18.91 7.87
CA THR A 431 26.20 18.52 8.76
C THR A 431 25.86 17.04 8.60
N ALA A 432 25.38 16.38 9.68
CA ALA A 432 24.91 15.00 9.58
C ALA A 432 23.60 14.94 8.78
N ILE A 433 23.44 13.90 7.98
CA ILE A 433 22.16 13.62 7.31
C ILE A 433 21.12 13.34 8.39
N ARG A 434 19.97 14.02 8.30
CA ARG A 434 18.82 13.80 9.19
C ARG A 434 18.27 12.38 8.97
N LYS A 435 18.01 11.66 10.05
CA LYS A 435 17.35 10.34 10.01
C LYS A 435 15.86 10.48 10.30
N ASN A 436 15.05 9.76 9.54
CA ASN A 436 13.63 9.53 9.77
C ASN A 436 13.44 8.42 10.80
N LYS A 437 12.30 8.45 11.49
CA LYS A 437 11.84 7.37 12.37
C LYS A 437 10.56 6.80 11.80
N LEU A 438 10.67 5.63 11.17
CA LEU A 438 9.54 4.91 10.58
C LEU A 438 8.99 3.86 11.56
N PRO A 439 7.72 3.44 11.39
CA PRO A 439 7.21 2.24 12.07
C PRO A 439 8.03 1.01 11.71
N ASP A 440 8.15 0.08 12.66
CA ASP A 440 8.64 -1.28 12.44
C ASP A 440 7.60 -2.29 12.94
N THR A 441 7.78 -3.57 12.62
CA THR A 441 6.86 -4.63 13.03
C THR A 441 7.56 -5.62 13.95
N LYS A 442 6.90 -5.99 15.06
CA LYS A 442 7.41 -6.93 16.04
C LYS A 442 6.40 -8.04 16.34
N PHE A 443 6.89 -9.24 16.59
CA PHE A 443 6.07 -10.35 17.07
C PHE A 443 5.97 -10.32 18.60
N ASP A 444 4.75 -10.15 19.11
CA ASP A 444 4.40 -10.32 20.52
C ASP A 444 3.79 -11.71 20.76
N GLY A 445 4.26 -12.41 21.79
CA GLY A 445 3.81 -13.78 22.08
C GLY A 445 2.33 -13.89 22.46
N GLU A 446 1.72 -12.81 22.97
CA GLU A 446 0.32 -12.76 23.37
C GLU A 446 -0.60 -12.16 22.31
N GLN A 447 -0.13 -11.16 21.57
CA GLN A 447 -0.93 -10.36 20.64
C GLN A 447 -0.58 -10.58 19.16
N GLY A 448 0.44 -11.38 18.85
CA GLY A 448 0.90 -11.61 17.47
C GLY A 448 1.72 -10.45 16.91
N TRP A 449 1.68 -10.27 15.59
CA TRP A 449 2.40 -9.18 14.93
C TRP A 449 1.78 -7.81 15.23
N GLN A 450 2.61 -6.86 15.64
CA GLN A 450 2.21 -5.50 16.05
C GLN A 450 3.11 -4.46 15.39
N VAL A 451 2.52 -3.32 15.03
CA VAL A 451 3.26 -2.16 14.49
C VAL A 451 3.75 -1.28 15.64
N GLU A 452 5.06 -1.07 15.72
CA GLU A 452 5.69 -0.17 16.69
C GLU A 452 6.15 1.11 15.98
N SER A 453 5.52 2.24 16.30
CA SER A 453 5.85 3.53 15.68
C SER A 453 7.25 4.02 16.06
N GLY A 454 7.99 4.52 15.07
CA GLY A 454 9.26 5.23 15.26
C GLY A 454 10.46 4.38 15.67
N GLN A 455 10.40 3.05 15.49
CA GLN A 455 11.49 2.14 15.84
C GLN A 455 12.56 2.03 14.75
N LEU A 456 12.20 2.24 13.48
CA LEU A 456 13.14 2.12 12.38
C LEU A 456 13.80 3.46 12.06
N GLU A 457 15.08 3.61 12.39
CA GLU A 457 15.89 4.77 12.00
C GLU A 457 16.48 4.59 10.60
N THR A 458 16.16 5.50 9.67
CA THR A 458 16.62 5.40 8.27
C THR A 458 16.61 6.77 7.60
N ILE A 459 17.35 6.94 6.50
CA ILE A 459 17.22 8.13 5.62
C ILE A 459 16.16 7.92 4.52
N THR A 460 15.64 6.71 4.36
CA THR A 460 14.59 6.42 3.39
C THR A 460 13.26 7.05 3.81
N THR A 461 12.45 7.46 2.84
CA THR A 461 11.14 8.08 3.06
C THR A 461 10.04 7.05 3.33
N ARG A 462 10.25 5.83 2.84
CA ARG A 462 9.39 4.65 3.03
C ARG A 462 10.27 3.42 3.15
N ALA A 463 9.91 2.51 4.05
CA ALA A 463 10.58 1.21 4.21
C ALA A 463 9.51 0.16 4.55
N PRO A 464 9.32 -0.87 3.69
CA PRO A 464 8.47 -2.02 4.00
C PRO A 464 8.96 -2.78 5.22
N THR A 465 8.03 -3.31 6.01
CA THR A 465 8.30 -4.13 7.21
C THR A 465 7.56 -5.47 7.10
N HIS A 466 7.68 -6.33 8.12
CA HIS A 466 6.83 -7.52 8.18
C HIS A 466 5.36 -7.09 8.30
N GLU A 467 4.44 -7.89 7.78
CA GLU A 467 3.02 -7.64 7.97
C GLU A 467 2.61 -7.70 9.45
N PRO A 468 1.66 -6.87 9.91
CA PRO A 468 0.90 -5.91 9.12
C PRO A 468 1.72 -4.65 8.78
N TYR A 469 1.76 -4.29 7.49
CA TYR A 469 2.44 -3.08 7.04
C TYR A 469 1.46 -1.89 6.96
N PRO A 470 1.69 -0.78 7.71
CA PRO A 470 0.67 0.26 7.88
C PRO A 470 0.49 1.18 6.67
N TYR A 471 1.31 1.05 5.62
CA TYR A 471 1.31 1.99 4.48
C TYR A 471 0.86 1.38 3.15
N HIS A 472 0.21 0.22 3.18
CA HIS A 472 -0.44 -0.35 1.99
C HIS A 472 -1.35 0.65 1.29
N GLY A 473 -1.30 0.67 -0.05
CA GLY A 473 -2.11 1.59 -0.87
C GLY A 473 -1.81 3.09 -0.65
N LEU A 474 -0.72 3.43 0.03
CA LEU A 474 -0.26 4.81 0.23
C LEU A 474 1.09 5.02 -0.45
N GLY A 475 1.29 6.20 -1.02
CA GLY A 475 2.53 6.65 -1.63
C GLY A 475 3.45 7.38 -0.66
N ILE A 476 4.48 8.02 -1.23
CA ILE A 476 5.38 8.96 -0.55
C ILE A 476 4.95 10.40 -0.85
N GLU A 477 5.56 11.40 -0.23
CA GLU A 477 5.29 12.83 -0.47
C GLU A 477 5.77 13.31 -1.86
N ASN A 478 5.26 12.69 -2.92
CA ASN A 478 5.54 13.03 -4.29
C ASN A 478 4.25 12.95 -5.09
N SER A 479 3.91 14.02 -5.80
CA SER A 479 2.82 13.97 -6.77
C SER A 479 3.36 13.55 -8.15
N ALA A 480 3.11 12.31 -8.57
CA ALA A 480 3.30 11.92 -9.96
C ALA A 480 2.03 12.32 -10.73
N ASN A 481 2.12 13.29 -11.65
CA ASN A 481 0.99 13.68 -12.47
C ASN A 481 1.06 12.97 -13.83
N LEU A 482 0.18 11.97 -14.04
CA LEU A 482 0.16 11.14 -15.24
C LEU A 482 -0.73 11.70 -16.35
N GLY A 483 -1.31 12.87 -16.13
CA GLY A 483 -1.87 13.71 -17.18
C GLY A 483 -1.26 15.10 -17.08
N THR A 484 -1.15 15.81 -18.21
CA THR A 484 -1.26 17.26 -18.10
C THR A 484 -2.69 17.52 -17.63
N SER A 485 -2.95 17.53 -16.32
CA SER A 485 -4.04 18.35 -15.84
C SER A 485 -3.72 19.72 -16.42
N PRO A 486 -4.53 20.26 -17.35
CA PRO A 486 -4.30 21.62 -17.79
C PRO A 486 -4.30 22.41 -16.50
N VAL A 487 -3.18 23.10 -16.20
CA VAL A 487 -3.10 24.05 -15.08
C VAL A 487 -4.42 24.78 -15.12
N SER A 488 -5.30 24.52 -14.13
CA SER A 488 -6.62 25.11 -14.23
C SER A 488 -6.32 26.60 -14.13
N PRO A 489 -6.58 27.40 -15.17
CA PRO A 489 -6.23 28.81 -15.08
C PRO A 489 -6.98 29.37 -13.88
N ALA A 490 -6.37 30.34 -13.21
CA ALA A 490 -7.06 31.07 -12.17
C ALA A 490 -8.37 31.62 -12.76
N PRO A 491 -9.41 31.81 -11.94
CA PRO A 491 -10.61 32.52 -12.36
C PRO A 491 -10.23 33.75 -13.20
N SER A 492 -10.91 33.98 -14.32
CA SER A 492 -10.44 34.89 -15.38
C SER A 492 -10.07 36.29 -14.88
N GLN A 493 -10.82 36.81 -13.89
CA GLN A 493 -10.51 38.07 -13.22
C GLN A 493 -9.16 38.04 -12.48
N THR A 494 -8.91 36.98 -11.70
CA THR A 494 -7.64 36.75 -11.01
C THR A 494 -6.49 36.62 -12.01
N GLN A 495 -6.69 35.89 -13.11
CA GLN A 495 -5.67 35.72 -14.14
C GLN A 495 -5.25 37.05 -14.77
N SER A 496 -6.22 37.93 -15.08
CA SER A 496 -5.92 39.28 -15.59
C SER A 496 -5.08 40.09 -14.60
N ARG A 497 -5.38 40.02 -13.29
CA ARG A 497 -4.58 40.70 -12.26
C ARG A 497 -3.19 40.12 -12.09
N LEU A 498 -3.05 38.80 -12.14
CA LEU A 498 -1.77 38.12 -12.05
C LEU A 498 -0.86 38.44 -13.25
N GLN A 499 -1.43 38.65 -14.45
CA GLN A 499 -0.67 39.09 -15.63
C GLN A 499 -0.10 40.51 -15.46
N GLU A 500 -0.82 41.42 -14.79
CA GLU A 500 -0.31 42.77 -14.49
C GLU A 500 0.98 42.73 -13.64
N LEU A 501 1.16 41.68 -12.82
CA LEU A 501 2.33 41.51 -11.95
C LEU A 501 3.64 41.31 -12.73
N GLN A 502 3.59 40.94 -14.01
CA GLN A 502 4.81 40.75 -14.80
C GLN A 502 5.63 42.03 -14.96
N SER A 503 4.98 43.19 -14.89
CA SER A 503 5.64 44.51 -14.90
C SER A 503 6.29 44.90 -13.57
N VAL A 504 6.01 44.15 -12.49
CA VAL A 504 6.55 44.40 -11.15
C VAL A 504 7.86 43.63 -10.98
N VAL A 505 8.92 44.35 -10.58
CA VAL A 505 10.22 43.75 -10.29
C VAL A 505 10.15 43.08 -8.91
N PRO A 506 10.40 41.76 -8.81
CA PRO A 506 10.35 41.07 -7.53
C PRO A 506 11.54 41.46 -6.63
N ASP A 507 11.26 41.75 -5.36
CA ASP A 507 12.25 41.79 -4.29
C ASP A 507 12.37 40.40 -3.65
N GLY A 508 12.98 39.49 -4.40
CA GLY A 508 12.99 38.06 -4.14
C GLY A 508 13.86 37.60 -2.97
N LEU A 509 13.50 36.46 -2.40
CA LEU A 509 14.22 35.77 -1.33
C LEU A 509 15.65 35.38 -1.75
N THR A 510 16.61 35.42 -0.81
CA THR A 510 17.95 34.85 -0.97
C THR A 510 18.06 33.46 -0.35
N LEU A 511 19.10 32.71 -0.71
CA LEU A 511 19.33 31.36 -0.18
C LEU A 511 19.46 31.36 1.35
N ASP A 512 20.21 32.30 1.91
CA ASP A 512 20.40 32.41 3.35
C ASP A 512 19.07 32.64 4.08
N GLN A 513 18.22 33.52 3.55
CA GLN A 513 16.90 33.81 4.10
C GLN A 513 15.99 32.58 4.05
N PHE A 514 16.03 31.81 2.97
CA PHE A 514 15.32 30.54 2.89
C PHE A 514 15.81 29.55 3.95
N THR A 515 17.13 29.34 4.07
CA THR A 515 17.70 28.38 5.03
C THR A 515 17.51 28.76 6.50
N SER A 516 17.30 30.04 6.79
CA SER A 516 17.01 30.53 8.14
C SER A 516 15.57 30.26 8.60
N GLN A 517 14.66 30.00 7.66
CA GLN A 517 13.26 29.74 7.96
C GLN A 517 13.06 28.27 8.35
N THR A 518 12.37 28.03 9.47
CA THR A 518 11.94 26.68 9.86
C THR A 518 11.15 26.05 8.72
N ARG A 519 11.56 24.84 8.32
CA ARG A 519 10.90 24.09 7.24
C ARG A 519 9.51 23.62 7.67
N VAL A 520 8.58 23.74 6.75
CA VAL A 520 7.20 23.27 6.90
C VAL A 520 7.16 21.76 6.62
N ASP A 521 6.38 21.01 7.39
CA ASP A 521 6.26 19.55 7.27
C ASP A 521 5.09 19.09 6.38
N LYS A 522 4.21 20.02 5.98
CA LYS A 522 3.01 19.74 5.17
C LYS A 522 2.83 20.79 4.08
N GLY A 523 2.59 20.35 2.84
CA GLY A 523 2.16 21.22 1.76
C GLY A 523 0.83 21.93 2.04
N LEU A 524 0.50 22.91 1.20
CA LEU A 524 -0.74 23.68 1.28
C LEU A 524 -1.35 23.86 -0.11
N ALA A 525 -2.61 23.46 -0.30
CA ALA A 525 -3.20 23.37 -1.63
C ALA A 525 -2.33 22.47 -2.54
N ASN A 526 -1.90 22.97 -3.70
CA ASN A 526 -0.94 22.29 -4.57
C ASN A 526 0.51 22.72 -4.35
N LEU A 527 0.80 23.54 -3.33
CA LEU A 527 2.15 23.92 -2.95
C LEU A 527 2.80 22.82 -2.12
N ASN A 528 4.03 22.43 -2.47
CA ASN A 528 4.82 21.52 -1.65
C ASN A 528 5.39 22.24 -0.39
N PRO A 529 5.88 21.51 0.63
CA PRO A 529 6.35 22.15 1.87
C PRO A 529 7.52 23.12 1.67
N ASP A 530 8.39 22.88 0.69
CA ASP A 530 9.50 23.77 0.35
C ASP A 530 9.00 25.11 -0.20
N GLN A 531 7.98 25.07 -1.07
CA GLN A 531 7.34 26.25 -1.61
C GLN A 531 6.62 27.03 -0.51
N VAL A 532 5.94 26.36 0.43
CA VAL A 532 5.33 27.02 1.61
C VAL A 532 6.42 27.62 2.51
N THR A 533 7.53 26.92 2.70
CA THR A 533 8.70 27.44 3.46
C THR A 533 9.26 28.71 2.79
N GLY A 534 9.40 28.69 1.45
CA GLY A 534 9.83 29.85 0.68
C GLY A 534 8.87 31.03 0.77
N MET A 535 7.56 30.76 0.76
CA MET A 535 6.53 31.78 0.98
C MET A 535 6.62 32.42 2.37
N MET A 536 6.81 31.60 3.42
CA MET A 536 7.00 32.09 4.79
C MET A 536 8.26 32.94 4.89
N ALA A 537 9.38 32.46 4.38
CA ALA A 537 10.64 33.19 4.39
C ALA A 537 10.52 34.54 3.65
N GLN A 538 9.82 34.56 2.51
CA GLN A 538 9.53 35.78 1.76
C GLN A 538 8.63 36.74 2.55
N LEU A 539 7.59 36.25 3.23
CA LEU A 539 6.71 37.08 4.05
C LEU A 539 7.42 37.68 5.27
N SER A 540 8.31 36.90 5.90
CA SER A 540 9.18 37.37 6.99
C SER A 540 10.11 38.49 6.52
N LYS A 541 10.77 38.29 5.36
CA LYS A 541 11.59 39.32 4.71
C LYS A 541 10.79 40.60 4.45
N GLU A 542 9.61 40.49 3.86
CA GLU A 542 8.76 41.65 3.55
C GLU A 542 8.27 42.40 4.78
N THR A 543 8.05 41.68 5.89
CA THR A 543 7.64 42.30 7.15
C THR A 543 8.79 43.07 7.77
N SER A 544 10.04 42.60 7.59
CA SER A 544 11.25 43.28 8.10
C SER A 544 11.16 43.56 9.61
N GLN A 545 10.61 42.61 10.37
CA GLN A 545 10.44 42.67 11.83
C GLN A 545 11.01 41.39 12.45
N SER A 546 11.65 41.49 13.61
CA SER A 546 12.14 40.31 14.34
C SER A 546 10.97 39.53 14.96
N TYR A 547 11.17 38.25 15.26
CA TYR A 547 10.12 37.41 15.86
C TYR A 547 9.71 37.89 17.26
N ASN A 548 10.60 38.56 17.99
CA ASN A 548 10.36 39.08 19.32
C ASN A 548 9.83 40.52 19.35
N ASP A 549 9.57 41.12 18.19
CA ASP A 549 9.07 42.49 18.05
C ASP A 549 7.58 42.51 17.67
N PHE A 550 6.93 43.63 17.93
CA PHE A 550 5.60 43.93 17.42
C PHE A 550 5.45 45.44 17.18
N SER A 551 4.55 45.82 16.27
CA SER A 551 4.14 47.21 16.10
C SER A 551 2.68 47.28 15.68
N VAL A 552 2.07 48.45 15.85
CA VAL A 552 0.67 48.68 15.43
C VAL A 552 0.55 48.61 13.91
N ASP A 553 1.59 49.03 13.19
CA ASP A 553 1.58 49.12 11.73
C ASP A 553 1.94 47.78 11.06
N LEU A 554 2.88 47.02 11.62
CA LEU A 554 3.34 45.75 11.02
C LEU A 554 2.67 44.52 11.63
N GLY A 555 2.06 44.62 12.80
CA GLY A 555 1.49 43.48 13.54
C GLY A 555 2.51 42.79 14.45
N ILE A 556 2.24 41.53 14.77
CA ILE A 556 2.92 40.79 15.84
C ILE A 556 3.90 39.78 15.25
N GLY A 557 5.16 39.83 15.71
CA GLY A 557 6.19 38.86 15.35
C GLY A 557 6.73 39.01 13.93
N LYS A 558 7.51 38.03 13.47
CA LYS A 558 8.28 38.13 12.21
C LYS A 558 7.42 38.14 10.95
N PHE A 559 6.20 37.59 11.02
CA PHE A 559 5.25 37.60 9.91
C PHE A 559 4.28 38.78 9.95
N GLY A 560 4.30 39.56 11.04
CA GLY A 560 3.40 40.69 11.19
C GLY A 560 1.93 40.30 11.31
N VAL A 561 1.65 39.25 12.08
CA VAL A 561 0.28 38.70 12.19
C VAL A 561 -0.60 39.71 12.91
N SER A 562 -1.78 39.98 12.35
CA SER A 562 -2.77 40.89 12.93
C SER A 562 -3.60 40.22 14.04
N PRO A 563 -4.13 40.98 15.01
CA PRO A 563 -5.08 40.45 16.00
C PRO A 563 -6.31 39.79 15.37
N GLU A 564 -6.79 40.32 14.24
CA GLU A 564 -7.89 39.78 13.44
C GLU A 564 -7.56 38.38 12.93
N GLN A 565 -6.33 38.17 12.45
CA GLN A 565 -5.85 36.86 12.03
C GLN A 565 -5.69 35.90 13.21
N LEU A 566 -5.19 36.36 14.36
CA LEU A 566 -5.08 35.53 15.56
C LEU A 566 -6.46 35.11 16.10
N GLU A 567 -7.46 36.00 16.03
CA GLU A 567 -8.85 35.66 16.38
C GLU A 567 -9.46 34.68 15.36
N ALA A 568 -9.28 34.93 14.06
CA ALA A 568 -9.80 34.07 13.00
C ALA A 568 -9.19 32.65 12.99
N THR A 569 -7.94 32.52 13.43
CA THR A 569 -7.24 31.23 13.57
C THR A 569 -7.42 30.59 14.95
N GLY A 570 -8.16 31.24 15.85
CA GLY A 570 -8.53 30.70 17.17
C GLY A 570 -7.45 30.78 18.25
N TYR A 571 -6.42 31.62 18.07
CA TYR A 571 -5.43 31.93 19.11
C TYR A 571 -5.94 32.98 20.10
N LEU A 572 -6.76 33.93 19.62
CA LEU A 572 -7.54 34.84 20.47
C LEU A 572 -8.99 34.37 20.57
N LYS A 573 -9.61 34.65 21.71
CA LYS A 573 -11.04 34.37 21.93
C LYS A 573 -11.90 35.24 21.01
N PRO A 574 -13.01 34.71 20.46
CA PRO A 574 -13.91 35.48 19.62
C PRO A 574 -14.45 36.74 20.32
N GLY A 575 -14.41 37.87 19.62
CA GLY A 575 -14.86 39.18 20.10
C GLY A 575 -13.77 40.00 20.79
N THR A 576 -12.55 39.47 20.93
CA THR A 576 -11.40 40.21 21.46
C THR A 576 -11.13 41.46 20.62
N VAL A 577 -11.08 41.31 19.31
CA VAL A 577 -10.72 42.43 18.42
C VAL A 577 -11.79 43.51 18.45
N LYS A 578 -13.05 43.10 18.21
CA LYS A 578 -14.19 44.01 18.16
C LYS A 578 -14.40 44.81 19.46
N ASN A 579 -14.18 44.18 20.62
CA ASN A 579 -14.51 44.78 21.91
C ASN A 579 -13.33 45.55 22.54
N PHE A 580 -12.08 45.19 22.21
CA PHE A 580 -10.91 45.71 22.91
C PHE A 580 -9.84 46.32 22.00
N LEU A 581 -9.89 46.11 20.68
CA LEU A 581 -8.86 46.57 19.74
C LEU A 581 -9.43 47.42 18.59
N SER A 582 -10.48 48.21 18.85
CA SER A 582 -11.02 49.17 17.87
C SER A 582 -10.09 50.36 17.59
N SER A 583 -9.07 50.60 18.43
CA SER A 583 -8.07 51.66 18.27
C SER A 583 -6.71 51.21 18.81
N PRO A 584 -6.04 50.23 18.16
CA PRO A 584 -4.88 49.52 18.71
C PRO A 584 -3.66 50.44 18.95
N GLY A 585 -3.58 51.59 18.29
CA GLY A 585 -2.50 52.57 18.45
C GLY A 585 -2.68 53.58 19.57
N ASN A 586 -3.83 53.63 20.24
CA ASN A 586 -4.01 54.50 21.40
C ASN A 586 -3.06 54.09 22.52
N THR A 587 -2.41 55.06 23.15
CA THR A 587 -1.49 54.81 24.26
C THR A 587 -2.12 55.25 25.58
N SER A 588 -1.90 54.47 26.64
CA SER A 588 -2.17 54.94 28.00
C SER A 588 -1.03 54.58 28.96
N ILE A 589 -0.79 55.46 29.92
CA ILE A 589 0.32 55.36 30.88
C ILE A 589 -0.11 54.45 32.04
N ASN A 590 0.72 53.47 32.42
CA ASN A 590 0.46 52.63 33.59
C ASN A 590 0.87 53.34 34.90
N LEU A 591 0.53 52.76 36.05
CA LEU A 591 0.90 53.26 37.39
C LEU A 591 2.42 53.39 37.62
N LEU A 592 3.24 52.84 36.73
CA LEU A 592 4.71 52.87 36.75
C LEU A 592 5.31 53.87 35.73
N GLY A 593 4.48 54.70 35.09
CA GLY A 593 4.92 55.72 34.13
C GLY A 593 5.26 55.20 32.72
N GLN A 594 4.98 53.93 32.41
CA GLN A 594 5.27 53.34 31.11
C GLN A 594 4.09 53.53 30.16
N SER A 595 4.35 54.08 28.98
CA SER A 595 3.37 54.19 27.89
C SER A 595 3.27 52.85 27.16
N LYS A 596 2.07 52.28 27.08
CA LYS A 596 1.78 51.06 26.32
C LYS A 596 0.63 51.33 25.35
N THR A 597 0.67 50.73 24.17
CA THR A 597 -0.44 50.77 23.21
C THR A 597 -1.59 49.88 23.69
N ASP A 598 -2.81 50.15 23.24
CA ASP A 598 -3.97 49.29 23.50
C ASP A 598 -3.75 47.88 22.95
N LEU A 599 -3.04 47.75 21.81
CA LEU A 599 -2.56 46.47 21.29
C LEU A 599 -1.74 45.70 22.34
N GLU A 600 -0.70 46.33 22.90
CA GLU A 600 0.16 45.69 23.89
C GLU A 600 -0.62 45.32 25.16
N LYS A 601 -1.46 46.24 25.65
CA LYS A 601 -2.24 46.02 26.88
C LYS A 601 -3.20 44.85 26.76
N VAL A 602 -3.95 44.78 25.67
CA VAL A 602 -4.96 43.74 25.47
C VAL A 602 -4.30 42.39 25.25
N LEU A 603 -3.27 42.31 24.40
CA LEU A 603 -2.59 41.06 24.10
C LEU A 603 -1.70 40.57 25.24
N SER A 604 -1.29 41.43 26.17
CA SER A 604 -0.62 41.01 27.41
C SER A 604 -1.57 40.33 28.40
N ASN A 605 -2.90 40.37 28.19
CA ASN A 605 -3.86 39.76 29.10
C ASN A 605 -4.09 38.28 28.75
N THR A 606 -3.77 37.38 29.67
CA THR A 606 -3.94 35.94 29.44
C THR A 606 -5.39 35.51 29.18
N ASN A 607 -6.36 36.31 29.61
CA ASN A 607 -7.78 35.99 29.42
C ASN A 607 -8.27 36.14 27.98
N VAL A 608 -7.54 36.84 27.10
CA VAL A 608 -7.95 36.99 25.69
C VAL A 608 -7.42 35.87 24.80
N TRP A 609 -6.46 35.07 25.28
CA TRP A 609 -5.87 33.95 24.55
C TRP A 609 -6.58 32.63 24.85
N THR A 610 -6.48 31.68 23.91
CA THR A 610 -7.09 30.34 24.03
C THR A 610 -6.11 29.27 24.51
N ASN A 611 -4.83 29.61 24.70
CA ASN A 611 -3.73 28.67 24.92
C ASN A 611 -3.45 27.72 23.72
N LYS A 612 -3.98 28.03 22.54
CA LYS A 612 -3.69 27.28 21.31
C LYS A 612 -2.19 27.42 20.98
N GLY A 613 -1.53 26.29 20.73
CA GLY A 613 -0.09 26.25 20.42
C GLY A 613 0.83 26.65 21.59
N GLY A 614 0.30 26.78 22.81
CA GLY A 614 1.07 27.22 23.99
C GLY A 614 1.21 28.73 24.15
N ALA A 615 0.56 29.53 23.30
CA ALA A 615 0.51 30.99 23.46
C ALA A 615 -0.56 31.39 24.48
N THR A 616 -0.12 31.88 25.65
CA THR A 616 -0.99 32.34 26.74
C THR A 616 -1.11 33.86 26.81
N ASP A 617 -0.13 34.59 26.28
CA ASP A 617 -0.07 36.05 26.20
C ASP A 617 0.92 36.51 25.11
N LEU A 618 0.99 37.83 24.88
CA LEU A 618 1.92 38.44 23.91
C LEU A 618 3.39 38.05 24.16
N THR A 619 3.82 37.91 25.42
CA THR A 619 5.21 37.56 25.74
C THR A 619 5.51 36.12 25.37
N SER A 620 4.61 35.19 25.70
CA SER A 620 4.74 33.77 25.32
C SER A 620 4.75 33.57 23.80
N PHE A 621 3.99 34.39 23.06
CA PHE A 621 3.93 34.36 21.60
C PHE A 621 5.20 34.91 20.95
N LEU A 622 5.70 36.06 21.42
CA LEU A 622 6.95 36.67 20.96
C LEU A 622 8.20 35.92 21.44
N GLY A 623 8.06 35.08 22.46
CA GLY A 623 9.12 34.20 22.96
C GLY A 623 9.34 32.93 22.14
N SER A 624 8.48 32.61 21.17
CA SER A 624 8.55 31.36 20.40
C SER A 624 8.33 31.58 18.91
N GLU A 625 9.42 31.51 18.15
CA GLU A 625 9.39 31.60 16.68
C GLU A 625 8.59 30.45 16.04
N SER A 626 8.65 29.25 16.63
CA SER A 626 7.91 28.06 16.16
C SER A 626 6.39 28.21 16.25
N ILE A 627 5.89 28.92 17.28
CA ILE A 627 4.45 29.23 17.38
C ILE A 627 4.04 30.15 16.24
N GLN A 628 4.87 31.16 15.92
CA GLN A 628 4.59 32.09 14.81
C GLN A 628 4.59 31.38 13.46
N ASP A 629 5.52 30.44 13.25
CA ASP A 629 5.56 29.57 12.06
C ASP A 629 4.29 28.73 11.91
N THR A 630 3.73 28.26 13.03
CA THR A 630 2.47 27.50 13.03
C THR A 630 1.27 28.41 12.74
N VAL A 631 1.25 29.60 13.36
CA VAL A 631 0.17 30.59 13.20
C VAL A 631 0.05 31.01 11.74
N ILE A 632 1.16 31.31 11.07
CA ILE A 632 1.10 31.76 9.67
C ILE A 632 0.61 30.64 8.74
N GLN A 633 0.92 29.37 9.03
CA GLN A 633 0.34 28.24 8.29
C GLN A 633 -1.18 28.15 8.49
N ASP A 634 -1.67 28.39 9.71
CA ASP A 634 -3.10 28.44 10.00
C ASP A 634 -3.79 29.64 9.32
N VAL A 635 -3.11 30.79 9.23
CA VAL A 635 -3.56 31.95 8.45
C VAL A 635 -3.68 31.57 6.98
N TYR A 636 -2.65 30.96 6.38
CA TYR A 636 -2.74 30.55 4.97
C TYR A 636 -3.87 29.54 4.71
N ARG A 637 -4.13 28.59 5.62
CA ARG A 637 -5.28 27.65 5.50
C ARG A 637 -6.62 28.38 5.55
N THR A 638 -6.73 29.37 6.44
CA THR A 638 -7.92 30.20 6.59
C THR A 638 -8.13 31.08 5.35
N ASP A 639 -7.07 31.70 4.85
CA ASP A 639 -7.09 32.57 3.68
C ASP A 639 -7.41 31.79 2.41
N LEU A 640 -6.79 30.63 2.21
CA LEU A 640 -7.10 29.70 1.13
C LEU A 640 -8.60 29.38 1.09
N SER A 641 -9.19 29.06 2.25
CA SER A 641 -10.62 28.73 2.35
C SER A 641 -11.51 29.92 1.96
N LYS A 642 -11.18 31.13 2.43
CA LYS A 642 -11.92 32.36 2.12
C LYS A 642 -11.79 32.78 0.66
N LEU A 643 -10.59 32.67 0.08
CA LEU A 643 -10.35 32.99 -1.33
C LEU A 643 -11.07 32.00 -2.26
N LYS A 644 -11.11 30.70 -1.91
CA LYS A 644 -11.92 29.69 -2.61
C LYS A 644 -13.41 30.01 -2.56
N ALA A 645 -13.93 30.30 -1.37
CA ALA A 645 -15.34 30.64 -1.18
C ALA A 645 -15.77 31.89 -1.98
N ASN A 646 -14.84 32.81 -2.24
CA ASN A 646 -15.09 34.04 -3.00
C ASN A 646 -14.74 33.93 -4.49
N GLY A 647 -14.35 32.75 -4.97
CA GLY A 647 -14.02 32.52 -6.39
C GLY A 647 -12.75 33.24 -6.86
N VAL A 648 -11.83 33.56 -5.95
CA VAL A 648 -10.54 34.19 -6.30
C VAL A 648 -9.54 33.14 -6.78
N ILE A 649 -9.49 31.98 -6.14
CA ILE A 649 -8.68 30.81 -6.53
C ILE A 649 -9.46 29.51 -6.32
N LYS A 650 -8.99 28.42 -6.90
CA LYS A 650 -9.48 27.04 -6.79
C LYS A 650 -8.57 26.21 -5.87
N GLY A 651 -7.30 26.61 -5.74
CA GLY A 651 -6.23 25.91 -5.03
C GLY A 651 -5.60 24.77 -5.84
N THR A 652 -5.78 24.77 -7.16
CA THR A 652 -5.23 23.78 -8.11
C THR A 652 -4.58 24.45 -9.32
N GLU A 653 -4.40 25.77 -9.27
CA GLU A 653 -3.77 26.59 -10.32
C GLU A 653 -2.24 26.51 -10.29
N ASP A 654 -1.54 27.33 -11.07
CA ASP A 654 -0.08 27.44 -10.98
C ASP A 654 0.36 27.78 -9.54
N THR A 655 1.40 27.11 -9.03
CA THR A 655 1.86 27.28 -7.65
C THR A 655 2.28 28.73 -7.38
N ALA A 656 2.85 29.43 -8.36
CA ALA A 656 3.20 30.84 -8.22
C ALA A 656 1.95 31.72 -8.06
N ASP A 657 0.86 31.39 -8.76
CA ASP A 657 -0.40 32.14 -8.69
C ASP A 657 -1.11 31.94 -7.34
N VAL A 658 -1.15 30.71 -6.84
CA VAL A 658 -1.67 30.39 -5.51
C VAL A 658 -0.83 31.10 -4.42
N ALA A 659 0.50 31.00 -4.52
CA ALA A 659 1.41 31.68 -3.59
C ALA A 659 1.23 33.20 -3.60
N GLY A 660 1.08 33.80 -4.79
CA GLY A 660 0.83 35.22 -4.98
C GLY A 660 -0.40 35.70 -4.22
N MET A 661 -1.52 34.97 -4.34
CA MET A 661 -2.76 35.35 -3.66
C MET A 661 -2.68 35.12 -2.15
N LEU A 662 -2.06 34.01 -1.70
CA LEU A 662 -1.97 33.69 -0.28
C LEU A 662 -1.06 34.65 0.50
N ASN A 663 0.13 34.99 0.01
CA ASN A 663 0.98 35.98 0.70
C ASN A 663 0.34 37.36 0.68
N ALA A 664 -0.30 37.75 -0.43
CA ALA A 664 -1.03 39.02 -0.49
C ALA A 664 -2.15 39.07 0.53
N SER A 665 -2.93 37.98 0.67
CA SER A 665 -3.99 37.87 1.67
C SER A 665 -3.46 37.88 3.09
N ALA A 666 -2.37 37.17 3.35
CA ALA A 666 -1.76 37.11 4.67
C ALA A 666 -1.20 38.48 5.10
N LYS A 667 -0.67 39.28 4.17
CA LYS A 667 -0.08 40.58 4.49
C LYS A 667 -1.10 41.74 4.52
N HIS A 668 -2.05 41.75 3.59
CA HIS A 668 -2.96 42.88 3.37
C HIS A 668 -4.42 42.58 3.73
N GLY A 669 -4.74 41.33 4.09
CA GLY A 669 -6.09 40.88 4.41
C GLY A 669 -6.88 40.41 3.18
N ASN A 670 -7.80 39.47 3.41
CA ASN A 670 -8.58 38.85 2.35
C ASN A 670 -9.50 39.84 1.61
N ASP A 671 -10.11 40.78 2.32
CA ASP A 671 -11.11 41.70 1.75
C ASP A 671 -10.48 42.62 0.69
N ASP A 672 -9.28 43.12 0.96
CA ASP A 672 -8.51 43.97 0.04
C ASP A 672 -8.06 43.19 -1.21
N VAL A 673 -7.60 41.95 -1.04
CA VAL A 673 -7.22 41.08 -2.17
C VAL A 673 -8.43 40.72 -3.02
N ILE A 674 -9.55 40.36 -2.40
CA ILE A 674 -10.82 40.10 -3.10
C ILE A 674 -11.29 41.35 -3.86
N ALA A 675 -11.20 42.54 -3.24
CA ALA A 675 -11.56 43.79 -3.87
C ALA A 675 -10.67 44.09 -5.09
N TRP A 676 -9.35 43.92 -4.97
CA TRP A 676 -8.40 44.08 -6.07
C TRP A 676 -8.71 43.15 -7.25
N VAL A 677 -8.96 41.86 -6.98
CA VAL A 677 -9.32 40.87 -7.99
C VAL A 677 -10.64 41.21 -8.68
N LYS A 678 -11.64 41.69 -7.92
CA LYS A 678 -12.97 42.06 -8.45
C LYS A 678 -13.03 43.40 -9.18
N GLY A 679 -11.90 44.08 -9.41
CA GLY A 679 -11.89 45.32 -10.19
C GLY A 679 -11.72 46.60 -9.37
N ASN A 680 -11.86 46.54 -8.05
CA ASN A 680 -11.71 47.70 -7.17
C ASN A 680 -10.23 48.01 -6.95
N VAL A 681 -9.92 49.23 -6.54
CA VAL A 681 -8.55 49.69 -6.30
C VAL A 681 -8.40 50.05 -4.82
N PRO A 682 -8.05 49.08 -3.96
CA PRO A 682 -7.69 49.36 -2.57
C PRO A 682 -6.52 50.35 -2.50
N ARG A 683 -6.41 51.11 -1.41
CA ARG A 683 -5.25 52.01 -1.19
C ARG A 683 -3.91 51.24 -1.18
N THR A 684 -3.97 49.96 -0.84
CA THR A 684 -2.88 48.99 -0.74
C THR A 684 -2.60 48.25 -2.05
N VAL A 685 -3.24 48.60 -3.19
CA VAL A 685 -3.12 47.82 -4.43
C VAL A 685 -1.67 47.62 -4.92
N ASN A 686 -0.82 48.63 -4.75
CA ASN A 686 0.58 48.53 -5.18
C ASN A 686 1.40 47.61 -4.26
N SER A 687 1.14 47.64 -2.94
CA SER A 687 1.79 46.72 -2.00
C SER A 687 1.27 45.30 -2.15
N ILE A 688 -0.03 45.12 -2.44
CA ILE A 688 -0.63 43.82 -2.80
C ILE A 688 0.07 43.23 -4.03
N ARG A 689 0.23 44.03 -5.09
CA ARG A 689 0.93 43.60 -6.31
C ARG A 689 2.39 43.20 -6.02
N GLN A 690 3.10 43.98 -5.20
CA GLN A 690 4.47 43.67 -4.83
C GLN A 690 4.57 42.35 -4.04
N THR A 691 3.76 42.18 -2.99
CA THR A 691 3.73 40.94 -2.19
C THR A 691 3.36 39.72 -3.03
N ALA A 692 2.35 39.85 -3.90
CA ALA A 692 1.96 38.76 -4.80
C ALA A 692 3.11 38.39 -5.76
N ARG A 693 3.80 39.39 -6.31
CA ARG A 693 4.92 39.18 -7.23
C ARG A 693 6.13 38.55 -6.55
N ASN A 694 6.41 38.96 -5.32
CA ASN A 694 7.49 38.41 -4.51
C ASN A 694 7.23 36.94 -4.15
N ALA A 695 5.98 36.58 -3.83
CA ALA A 695 5.61 35.20 -3.58
C ALA A 695 5.68 34.32 -4.84
N GLN A 696 5.28 34.85 -6.01
CA GLN A 696 5.52 34.19 -7.30
C GLN A 696 7.01 33.94 -7.56
N PHE A 697 7.88 34.86 -7.13
CA PHE A 697 9.33 34.65 -7.21
C PHE A 697 9.79 33.59 -6.22
N ALA A 698 9.31 33.60 -4.98
CA ALA A 698 9.73 32.68 -3.94
C ALA A 698 9.49 31.21 -4.31
N THR A 699 8.33 30.88 -4.89
CA THR A 699 8.07 29.51 -5.38
C THR A 699 9.03 29.11 -6.50
N LYS A 700 9.25 29.98 -7.48
CA LYS A 700 10.20 29.73 -8.58
C LYS A 700 11.65 29.67 -8.10
N PHE A 701 11.99 30.44 -7.08
CA PHE A 701 13.30 30.40 -6.45
C PHE A 701 13.53 29.04 -5.80
N VAL A 702 12.53 28.53 -5.06
CA VAL A 702 12.56 27.17 -4.51
C VAL A 702 12.79 26.14 -5.61
N ASP A 703 11.98 26.19 -6.68
CA ASP A 703 12.06 25.21 -7.76
C ASP A 703 13.39 25.25 -8.54
N SER A 704 14.08 26.39 -8.57
CA SER A 704 15.28 26.60 -9.41
C SER A 704 16.61 26.67 -8.66
N LYS A 705 16.60 26.93 -7.35
CA LYS A 705 17.80 27.22 -6.56
C LYS A 705 17.95 26.36 -5.31
N ILE A 706 16.90 25.68 -4.86
CA ILE A 706 16.98 24.77 -3.71
C ILE A 706 17.29 23.38 -4.26
N THR A 707 18.53 22.95 -4.06
CA THR A 707 18.95 21.58 -4.36
C THR A 707 18.27 20.60 -3.39
N PRO A 708 18.10 19.32 -3.77
CA PRO A 708 17.54 18.31 -2.87
C PRO A 708 18.25 18.21 -1.52
N ASP A 709 19.55 18.53 -1.45
CA ASP A 709 20.34 18.58 -0.21
C ASP A 709 19.85 19.64 0.80
N LEU A 710 19.20 20.69 0.30
CA LEU A 710 18.58 21.72 1.11
C LEU A 710 17.10 21.42 1.35
N SER A 711 16.43 20.65 0.48
CA SER A 711 15.08 20.13 0.68
C SER A 711 15.06 19.25 1.91
N GLY A 712 14.26 19.62 2.92
CA GLY A 712 14.10 18.76 4.08
C GLY A 712 13.47 17.46 3.59
N PHE A 713 14.00 16.32 4.02
CA PHE A 713 13.34 15.03 3.76
C PHE A 713 11.84 15.18 4.03
N SER A 714 11.04 14.82 3.02
CA SER A 714 9.58 14.71 3.14
C SER A 714 9.21 14.05 4.45
N SER A 715 8.17 14.55 5.11
CA SER A 715 7.73 14.00 6.39
C SER A 715 7.44 12.50 6.22
N PRO A 716 8.07 11.61 7.00
CA PRO A 716 7.82 10.18 6.88
C PRO A 716 6.35 9.88 7.18
N GLY A 717 5.62 9.40 6.16
CA GLY A 717 4.21 9.04 6.26
C GLY A 717 3.69 8.41 4.96
N GLY A 718 2.60 7.65 5.05
CA GLY A 718 1.86 7.21 3.88
C GLY A 718 0.93 8.32 3.39
N PHE A 719 1.04 8.69 2.12
CA PHE A 719 0.23 9.74 1.52
C PHE A 719 -0.77 9.12 0.53
N ALA A 720 -2.03 9.53 0.58
CA ALA A 720 -3.04 9.12 -0.41
C ALA A 720 -3.10 10.14 -1.56
N ASN A 721 -3.48 9.70 -2.75
CA ASN A 721 -3.62 10.51 -3.97
C ASN A 721 -2.31 11.22 -4.39
N THR A 722 -1.21 10.48 -4.25
CA THR A 722 0.14 10.88 -4.66
C THR A 722 0.34 10.67 -6.16
N THR A 723 -0.44 9.80 -6.80
CA THR A 723 -0.46 9.72 -8.26
C THR A 723 -1.78 10.31 -8.78
N GLN A 724 -1.69 11.40 -9.55
CA GLN A 724 -2.85 12.02 -10.20
C GLN A 724 -3.05 11.42 -11.59
N SER A 725 -4.12 10.66 -11.76
CA SER A 725 -4.52 10.01 -13.01
C SER A 725 -5.75 10.61 -13.67
N ASP A 726 -6.36 11.68 -13.12
CA ASP A 726 -7.64 12.26 -13.59
C ASP A 726 -7.74 12.45 -15.11
N GLY A 727 -6.66 12.92 -15.76
CA GLY A 727 -6.62 13.08 -17.21
C GLY A 727 -6.65 11.76 -17.99
N VAL A 728 -5.96 10.75 -17.48
CA VAL A 728 -5.95 9.38 -18.03
C VAL A 728 -7.30 8.72 -17.80
N ASP A 729 -7.86 8.85 -16.60
CA ASP A 729 -9.14 8.26 -16.21
C ASP A 729 -10.31 8.89 -16.98
N ALA A 730 -10.26 10.21 -17.22
CA ALA A 730 -11.21 10.89 -18.10
C ALA A 730 -11.10 10.38 -19.55
N GLY A 731 -9.86 10.17 -20.04
CA GLY A 731 -9.62 9.57 -21.35
C GLY A 731 -10.16 8.14 -21.46
N ALA A 732 -9.95 7.33 -20.43
CA ALA A 732 -10.49 5.97 -20.35
C ALA A 732 -12.02 5.97 -20.29
N GLY A 733 -12.60 6.84 -19.46
CA GLY A 733 -14.04 7.02 -19.34
C GLY A 733 -14.71 7.45 -20.65
N ALA A 734 -14.02 8.19 -21.53
CA ALA A 734 -14.56 8.56 -22.84
C ALA A 734 -14.83 7.36 -23.76
N PHE A 735 -14.15 6.21 -23.56
CA PHE A 735 -14.47 4.97 -24.27
C PHE A 735 -15.78 4.33 -23.77
N ILE A 736 -16.17 4.63 -22.53
CA ILE A 736 -17.43 4.21 -21.93
C ILE A 736 -18.54 5.17 -22.41
N SER A 737 -18.98 4.99 -23.65
CA SER A 737 -19.98 5.85 -24.30
C SER A 737 -21.39 5.73 -23.69
N ASN A 738 -21.65 4.69 -22.91
CA ASN A 738 -22.94 4.46 -22.27
C ASN A 738 -22.91 5.00 -20.83
N GLY A 739 -23.61 6.12 -20.59
CA GLY A 739 -23.70 6.75 -19.26
C GLY A 739 -24.37 5.92 -18.16
N LYS A 740 -24.87 4.71 -18.47
CA LYS A 740 -25.31 3.72 -17.47
C LYS A 740 -24.18 2.85 -16.92
N VAL A 741 -23.04 2.82 -17.59
CA VAL A 741 -21.85 2.12 -17.13
C VAL A 741 -21.03 3.12 -16.30
N PRO A 742 -20.78 2.84 -15.01
CA PRO A 742 -19.97 3.72 -14.19
C PRO A 742 -18.54 3.82 -14.77
N PRO A 743 -17.90 5.00 -14.69
CA PRO A 743 -16.50 5.12 -15.07
C PRO A 743 -15.63 4.25 -14.15
N ILE A 744 -14.51 3.75 -14.69
CA ILE A 744 -13.48 3.08 -13.89
C ILE A 744 -12.98 4.11 -12.86
N LYS A 745 -12.96 3.72 -11.59
CA LYS A 745 -12.44 4.54 -10.49
C LYS A 745 -11.31 3.77 -9.84
N TYR A 746 -10.12 4.37 -9.81
CA TYR A 746 -9.03 3.98 -8.94
C TYR A 746 -9.15 4.90 -7.71
N SER A 747 -9.43 4.36 -6.52
CA SER A 747 -9.79 5.18 -5.33
C SER A 747 -8.78 5.07 -4.23
#